data_AF-A0A6I9WC10-F1
#
_entry.id   AF-A0A6I9WC10-F1
#
_cell.length_a   1.000
_cell.length_b   1.000
_cell.length_c   1.000
_cell.angle_alpha   90.00
_cell.angle_beta   90.00
_cell.angle_gamma   90.00
#
_symmetry.space_group_name_H-M   'P 1'
#
loop_
_entity.id
_entity.type
_entity.pdbx_description
1 polymer ?
#
loop_
_entity_poly.entity_id
_entity_poly.type
_entity_poly.pdbx_seq_one_letter_code
_entity_poly.pdbx_strand_id
1 'polypeptide(L)'
;MSEGTPKSQIKIVVPDGSPARPQAGDGGGAGGDGDPIVSGTNSEKRSGYETNLYLYSEEMEDRPRISTLLNSLANYSNTIPAATDPDKPAPPAGVARMGTLIGVYLPCIQNIFGVILFIRLTWVVGTAGAIQGFFIVLCCCCVTMLTAISMSAIATNGVVPAGGSYFMISRSLGPEFGGAVGMLFYTGTTLAAAMYIIGAVEIVLTYMAPSLSIFGDFTKDANIMYNNFRVYGTVLLMIMGTIVFVGVKFVNKFATVALACVILSILAVYVGLFVNFNGSEALKLCILGRRLLKDLNVLTDCNKNVSGVLHNIYCNGTRCDRYYLENNLTIVNGIRGLASGVFLENIWDSFQEEAQLIAYGHDPKDIDVLSGSSFNQVQVDLTTTFTILIGIFFPSVTGIMAGSNRSGDLADAQKSIPIGTICAIVTTSTVYLSSVLLFAGTVDNLLLRDKFGQSIGGKLVVANMAWPNQWVILIGSFLSTLGAGLQSLTGAPRLLQAIAKDGIIPFLTPFATSSSRGEPTRALVLTVLICQGGILLGNVDYLAPLLSMFFLMCYGFVNLACALQTLLRTPNWRPRFKYYHWSLSFLGLALCIAIMFMTSWYYALLAMGMASCIYKYIEYRGAEKEWGDGIRGLALSAARYSLLRLEEGPPHTKNWRPQILILAKLTDDLVPKYRKLFAFASQLKAGKGLTISVSCIPGDYTQNSGEALAAKQSLKKTAAEERVKGFVDVLVAKNVVEGLSSLIQNTGLGGLKPNTVILGWPYGWRQSEEERTWRVFLQTVRSVAAAKMALLVPKGINFFPDSSEKIIGNIDVWWIVHDGGLLMLLPFLLKQHRTWKNCKMRIFTVAQMEDNSIQMKKDLKKFLYDLRIEAEVEIVEMTNTDISAYTYERTLIMEQRNQMLRELQLNKKQSLGVVQSLVDFNEVPAEEKLPLVQAIVDHHHNVDAKVPTKVRFQEPGNQSTNVTDDTKLMETELNNKEDVAEELNEKDEVKENNDEESKLISSSPKAENRENTEKEAKGAMEAKENAAQENKNQSPVKKPTITPDEGDVRRMHTSLKLNEVIRKMSSEAQLVILNLPGPPRDTKMERESNYMEFLEVLTEGLERVLMVRGSGREVITIYS
;
A
#
# COMPACT_ATOMS: atom_id res chain seq x y z
N MET A 1 23.62 44.38 -34.05
CA MET A 1 22.96 45.67 -33.80
C MET A 1 21.61 45.38 -33.15
N SER A 2 21.32 45.76 -31.91
CA SER A 2 22.15 46.17 -30.75
C SER A 2 21.19 46.14 -29.54
N GLU A 3 21.38 45.23 -28.58
CA GLU A 3 22.06 45.44 -27.29
C GLU A 3 21.34 46.39 -26.31
N GLY A 4 21.27 46.03 -25.01
CA GLY A 4 20.81 46.96 -23.95
C GLY A 4 20.17 46.37 -22.68
N THR A 5 20.95 45.69 -21.83
CA THR A 5 20.63 45.37 -20.41
C THR A 5 21.92 45.40 -19.57
N PRO A 6 21.97 45.13 -18.25
CA PRO A 6 21.06 45.39 -17.11
C PRO A 6 21.77 46.20 -15.97
N LYS A 7 21.17 46.34 -14.76
CA LYS A 7 21.92 46.43 -13.46
C LYS A 7 21.03 46.30 -12.20
N SER A 8 21.67 46.22 -11.01
CA SER A 8 21.09 45.82 -9.71
C SER A 8 21.86 46.40 -8.49
N GLN A 9 21.27 46.33 -7.26
CA GLN A 9 21.81 46.41 -5.86
C GLN A 9 20.71 46.97 -4.92
N ILE A 10 20.47 46.68 -3.61
CA ILE A 10 21.17 46.14 -2.40
C ILE A 10 21.39 47.20 -1.28
N LYS A 11 20.69 47.05 -0.14
CA LYS A 11 20.87 47.57 1.26
C LYS A 11 19.67 47.09 2.11
N ILE A 12 19.71 46.59 3.37
CA ILE A 12 20.71 46.34 4.46
C ILE A 12 20.89 47.48 5.52
N VAL A 13 20.84 47.07 6.80
CA VAL A 13 21.17 47.70 8.13
C VAL A 13 20.04 48.37 8.98
N VAL A 14 20.08 48.02 10.28
CA VAL A 14 19.32 48.37 11.53
C VAL A 14 19.78 49.75 12.14
N PRO A 15 19.46 50.23 13.39
CA PRO A 15 18.61 49.75 14.51
C PRO A 15 17.70 50.84 15.21
N ASP A 16 17.22 50.48 16.41
CA ASP A 16 16.98 51.32 17.62
C ASP A 16 15.60 51.94 17.97
N GLY A 17 15.36 52.05 19.29
CA GLY A 17 14.45 53.03 19.90
C GLY A 17 13.16 52.52 20.56
N SER A 18 13.22 52.06 21.81
CA SER A 18 12.06 52.15 22.74
C SER A 18 12.14 53.44 23.56
N PRO A 19 11.00 53.98 24.04
CA PRO A 19 10.93 54.20 25.50
C PRO A 19 9.51 54.16 26.16
N ALA A 20 9.55 53.98 27.48
CA ALA A 20 8.69 54.56 28.53
C ALA A 20 7.17 54.22 28.69
N ARG A 21 6.83 53.96 29.97
CA ARG A 21 5.50 54.09 30.61
C ARG A 21 5.37 55.47 31.28
N PRO A 22 4.14 55.93 31.62
CA PRO A 22 3.69 55.98 33.04
C PRO A 22 2.61 54.89 33.34
N GLN A 23 2.37 54.34 34.54
CA GLN A 23 2.10 54.90 35.88
C GLN A 23 0.75 55.66 35.97
N ALA A 24 -0.09 55.55 37.01
CA ALA A 24 0.04 54.87 38.33
C ALA A 24 -1.32 54.37 38.90
N GLY A 25 -1.32 53.74 40.09
CA GLY A 25 -2.51 53.59 40.95
C GLY A 25 -2.90 52.16 41.37
N ASP A 26 -3.22 51.88 42.65
CA ASP A 26 -2.32 51.82 43.84
C ASP A 26 -2.96 50.89 44.93
N GLY A 27 -2.16 50.36 45.85
CA GLY A 27 -2.58 49.68 47.10
C GLY A 27 -3.04 48.19 46.99
N GLY A 28 -2.59 47.27 47.85
CA GLY A 28 -1.50 47.36 48.83
C GLY A 28 -1.47 46.24 49.90
N GLY A 29 -0.29 45.64 50.12
CA GLY A 29 0.06 44.83 51.30
C GLY A 29 -0.39 43.35 51.32
N ALA A 30 0.31 42.43 52.03
CA ALA A 30 1.64 42.53 52.66
C ALA A 30 2.24 41.14 52.99
N GLY A 31 3.57 41.04 53.02
CA GLY A 31 4.35 39.90 53.56
C GLY A 31 4.54 38.70 52.60
N GLY A 32 5.70 38.05 52.55
CA GLY A 32 7.00 38.37 53.18
C GLY A 32 7.95 37.16 53.19
N ASP A 33 9.20 37.40 52.78
CA ASP A 33 10.49 36.69 53.03
C ASP A 33 10.52 35.14 53.23
N GLY A 34 11.43 34.39 52.60
CA GLY A 34 12.50 34.76 51.65
C GLY A 34 13.49 33.60 51.41
N ASP A 35 14.22 33.64 50.28
CA ASP A 35 15.29 32.68 49.96
C ASP A 35 16.59 32.96 50.73
N PRO A 36 17.42 31.93 50.94
CA PRO A 36 18.88 32.13 50.88
C PRO A 36 19.61 31.18 49.89
N ILE A 37 20.30 31.79 48.91
CA ILE A 37 21.75 31.65 48.66
C ILE A 37 22.24 30.22 48.28
N VAL A 38 22.50 29.92 46.99
CA VAL A 38 23.79 30.15 46.26
C VAL A 38 24.96 29.35 46.87
N SER A 39 25.59 28.39 46.19
CA SER A 39 26.39 28.49 44.93
C SER A 39 26.68 27.07 44.35
N GLY A 40 27.14 26.88 43.10
CA GLY A 40 27.39 27.80 41.97
C GLY A 40 28.38 27.19 40.94
N THR A 41 28.43 27.74 39.71
CA THR A 41 29.36 27.41 38.59
C THR A 41 29.28 25.96 38.01
N ASN A 42 29.46 25.68 36.70
CA ASN A 42 29.81 26.55 35.56
C ASN A 42 29.19 26.07 34.22
N SER A 43 29.39 26.89 33.18
CA SER A 43 29.11 26.73 31.73
C SER A 43 29.52 25.39 31.09
N GLU A 44 29.04 24.91 29.92
CA GLU A 44 28.63 25.59 28.66
C GLU A 44 27.49 24.87 27.87
N LYS A 45 27.15 25.38 26.66
CA LYS A 45 26.09 24.89 25.75
C LYS A 45 26.56 23.76 24.81
N ARG A 46 25.73 22.72 24.58
CA ARG A 46 25.21 22.33 23.24
C ARG A 46 24.25 21.12 23.23
N SER A 47 23.15 21.29 22.50
CA SER A 47 22.52 20.33 21.56
C SER A 47 22.64 18.82 21.82
N GLY A 48 21.58 18.20 22.34
CA GLY A 48 21.36 16.74 22.33
C GLY A 48 19.87 16.39 22.26
N TYR A 49 19.53 15.28 21.64
CA TYR A 49 18.20 14.65 21.68
C TYR A 49 18.13 13.70 22.89
N GLU A 50 16.94 13.56 23.50
CA GLU A 50 16.35 12.32 24.08
C GLU A 50 14.98 12.71 24.69
N THR A 51 13.85 12.37 24.08
CA THR A 51 13.04 11.13 24.24
C THR A 51 12.51 10.83 25.64
N ASN A 52 11.24 11.21 25.85
CA ASN A 52 10.22 10.47 26.60
C ASN A 52 10.57 9.86 27.96
N LEU A 53 10.17 10.54 29.04
CA LEU A 53 9.74 9.87 30.27
C LEU A 53 8.43 10.47 30.79
N TYR A 54 7.30 10.08 30.19
CA TYR A 54 5.97 10.36 30.74
C TYR A 54 5.64 9.33 31.82
N LEU A 55 6.11 9.61 33.04
CA LEU A 55 5.64 8.97 34.27
C LEU A 55 5.25 10.10 35.25
N TYR A 56 4.21 9.86 36.06
CA TYR A 56 3.58 10.85 36.95
C TYR A 56 2.89 12.03 36.24
N SER A 57 1.66 11.78 35.77
CA SER A 57 0.62 12.81 35.68
C SER A 57 -0.76 12.25 36.07
N GLU A 58 -0.81 11.37 37.08
CA GLU A 58 -2.06 10.94 37.74
C GLU A 58 -2.38 11.88 38.92
N GLU A 59 -2.73 13.13 38.63
CA GLU A 59 -3.22 14.06 39.66
C GLU A 59 -4.21 15.10 39.08
N MET A 60 -5.40 14.61 38.71
CA MET A 60 -6.59 15.45 38.43
C MET A 60 -7.92 14.80 38.88
N GLU A 61 -7.86 13.94 39.91
CA GLU A 61 -9.05 13.45 40.62
C GLU A 61 -9.53 14.48 41.65
N ASP A 62 -10.05 15.63 41.20
CA ASP A 62 -10.98 16.42 42.03
C ASP A 62 -11.91 17.36 41.21
N ARG A 63 -12.70 16.74 40.33
CA ARG A 63 -13.88 17.37 39.72
C ARG A 63 -15.03 16.36 39.70
N PRO A 64 -16.24 16.70 40.18
CA PRO A 64 -17.31 15.72 40.27
C PRO A 64 -17.65 15.17 38.88
N ARG A 65 -17.52 13.85 38.70
CA ARG A 65 -17.58 13.17 37.39
C ARG A 65 -18.89 13.43 36.62
N ILE A 66 -19.96 13.81 37.32
CA ILE A 66 -21.24 14.24 36.73
C ILE A 66 -21.13 15.63 36.08
N SER A 67 -20.42 16.60 36.68
CA SER A 67 -20.30 17.94 36.09
C SER A 67 -19.38 17.96 34.86
N THR A 68 -18.36 17.10 34.82
CA THR A 68 -17.53 16.92 33.62
C THR A 68 -18.28 16.19 32.51
N LEU A 69 -19.11 15.19 32.83
CA LEU A 69 -20.04 14.59 31.87
C LEU A 69 -21.06 15.61 31.33
N LEU A 70 -21.71 16.38 32.20
CA LEU A 70 -22.67 17.42 31.78
C LEU A 70 -22.02 18.52 30.93
N ASN A 71 -20.83 18.99 31.28
CA ASN A 71 -20.08 19.95 30.47
C ASN A 71 -19.59 19.35 29.15
N SER A 72 -19.28 18.06 29.09
CA SER A 72 -18.92 17.37 27.84
C SER A 72 -20.14 17.19 26.92
N LEU A 73 -21.29 16.83 27.49
CA LEU A 73 -22.59 16.77 26.78
C LEU A 73 -23.04 18.15 26.28
N ALA A 74 -22.86 19.21 27.07
CA ALA A 74 -23.17 20.58 26.67
C ALA A 74 -22.29 21.10 25.52
N ASN A 75 -21.11 20.53 25.34
CA ASN A 75 -20.16 20.81 24.25
C ASN A 75 -20.22 19.78 23.09
N TYR A 76 -21.22 18.90 23.07
CA TYR A 76 -21.44 17.97 21.95
C TYR A 76 -21.74 18.73 20.65
N SER A 77 -21.06 18.34 19.57
CA SER A 77 -21.12 19.02 18.27
C SER A 77 -21.11 17.98 17.15
N ASN A 78 -22.28 17.58 16.64
CA ASN A 78 -22.34 16.45 15.70
C ASN A 78 -22.00 16.78 14.24
N THR A 79 -21.76 18.05 13.92
CA THR A 79 -21.41 18.46 12.55
C THR A 79 -19.91 18.30 12.25
N ILE A 80 -19.57 18.02 10.99
CA ILE A 80 -18.18 17.89 10.52
C ILE A 80 -17.44 19.21 10.80
N PRO A 81 -16.21 19.22 11.36
CA PRO A 81 -15.45 20.44 11.56
C PRO A 81 -15.30 21.27 10.27
N ALA A 82 -15.25 22.59 10.40
CA ALA A 82 -14.95 23.45 9.25
C ALA A 82 -13.52 23.21 8.77
N ALA A 83 -13.29 23.17 7.46
CA ALA A 83 -11.98 22.89 6.88
C ALA A 83 -11.00 24.06 7.14
N THR A 84 -10.23 23.97 8.23
CA THR A 84 -9.16 24.91 8.57
C THR A 84 -8.04 24.89 7.53
N ASP A 85 -7.47 26.06 7.24
CA ASP A 85 -6.35 26.16 6.29
C ASP A 85 -5.08 25.51 6.90
N PRO A 86 -4.31 24.72 6.13
CA PRO A 86 -3.17 23.96 6.66
C PRO A 86 -2.03 24.85 7.15
N ASP A 87 -1.95 26.10 6.68
CA ASP A 87 -0.88 27.06 7.00
C ASP A 87 -1.15 27.88 8.28
N LYS A 88 -2.28 27.66 8.96
CA LYS A 88 -2.57 28.29 10.25
C LYS A 88 -2.03 27.44 11.40
N PRO A 89 -1.25 28.02 12.35
CA PRO A 89 -0.82 27.28 13.53
C PRO A 89 -2.04 26.81 14.32
N ALA A 90 -1.92 25.61 14.91
CA ALA A 90 -3.00 25.01 15.70
C ALA A 90 -3.42 25.94 16.86
N PRO A 91 -4.72 26.02 17.18
CA PRO A 91 -5.18 26.82 18.32
C PRO A 91 -4.56 26.30 19.64
N PRO A 92 -4.29 27.19 20.61
CA PRO A 92 -3.66 26.81 21.87
C PRO A 92 -4.47 25.75 22.63
N ALA A 93 -3.79 24.96 23.45
CA ALA A 93 -4.27 23.71 24.04
C ALA A 93 -5.31 23.84 25.17
N GLY A 94 -6.34 24.67 24.98
CA GLY A 94 -7.48 24.84 25.89
C GLY A 94 -8.79 24.18 25.43
N VAL A 95 -8.83 23.56 24.25
CA VAL A 95 -10.01 22.83 23.75
C VAL A 95 -10.03 21.42 24.37
N ALA A 96 -11.12 21.09 25.08
CA ALA A 96 -11.28 19.79 25.73
C ALA A 96 -11.40 18.66 24.68
N ARG A 97 -10.34 17.85 24.55
CA ARG A 97 -10.29 16.73 23.60
C ARG A 97 -11.34 15.67 23.95
N MET A 98 -12.10 15.22 22.96
CA MET A 98 -13.20 14.28 23.14
C MET A 98 -12.71 12.83 23.28
N GLY A 99 -13.32 12.08 24.19
CA GLY A 99 -13.12 10.62 24.32
C GLY A 99 -14.05 9.82 23.39
N THR A 100 -13.73 8.53 23.19
CA THR A 100 -14.40 7.59 22.27
C THR A 100 -15.93 7.63 22.29
N LEU A 101 -16.54 7.68 23.49
CA LEU A 101 -17.99 7.62 23.64
C LEU A 101 -18.68 8.84 22.99
N ILE A 102 -18.24 10.05 23.36
CA ILE A 102 -18.87 11.31 22.99
C ILE A 102 -18.38 11.81 21.62
N GLY A 103 -17.15 11.45 21.24
CA GLY A 103 -16.51 11.84 19.99
C GLY A 103 -16.73 10.91 18.79
N VAL A 104 -17.02 9.62 19.00
CA VAL A 104 -17.14 8.61 17.92
C VAL A 104 -18.43 7.78 18.01
N TYR A 105 -18.70 7.15 19.16
CA TYR A 105 -19.80 6.19 19.32
C TYR A 105 -21.20 6.83 19.22
N LEU A 106 -21.49 7.83 20.07
CA LEU A 106 -22.77 8.55 20.02
C LEU A 106 -23.02 9.25 18.66
N PRO A 107 -22.01 9.89 18.01
CA PRO A 107 -22.11 10.38 16.64
C PRO A 107 -22.51 9.31 15.61
N CYS A 108 -21.89 8.13 15.69
CA CYS A 108 -22.14 7.03 14.77
C CYS A 108 -23.58 6.51 14.94
N ILE A 109 -24.00 6.19 16.17
CA ILE A 109 -25.37 5.76 16.50
C ILE A 109 -26.42 6.77 16.03
N GLN A 110 -26.17 8.08 16.22
CA GLN A 110 -27.09 9.13 15.81
C GLN A 110 -27.32 9.21 14.30
N ASN A 111 -26.37 8.78 13.46
CA ASN A 111 -26.53 8.78 12.01
C ASN A 111 -27.09 7.45 11.45
N ILE A 112 -26.88 6.34 12.17
CA ILE A 112 -27.42 5.03 11.79
C ILE A 112 -28.94 4.97 12.10
N PHE A 113 -29.37 5.40 13.30
CA PHE A 113 -30.79 5.40 13.68
C PHE A 113 -31.60 6.50 12.98
N GLY A 114 -32.02 6.21 11.73
CA GLY A 114 -32.91 7.06 10.92
C GLY A 114 -34.35 6.52 10.76
N VAL A 115 -35.09 7.17 9.85
CA VAL A 115 -36.54 7.00 9.62
C VAL A 115 -37.04 5.54 9.48
N ILE A 116 -36.26 4.69 8.82
CA ILE A 116 -36.65 3.31 8.46
C ILE A 116 -37.01 2.49 9.70
N LEU A 117 -36.31 2.69 10.83
CA LEU A 117 -36.54 1.95 12.08
C LEU A 117 -37.99 2.07 12.57
N PHE A 118 -38.59 3.26 12.42
CA PHE A 118 -39.91 3.54 12.97
C PHE A 118 -41.05 3.39 11.94
N ILE A 119 -40.83 3.70 10.65
CA ILE A 119 -41.90 3.70 9.65
C ILE A 119 -41.89 2.47 8.72
N ARG A 120 -40.72 1.93 8.36
CA ARG A 120 -40.62 0.87 7.33
C ARG A 120 -40.23 -0.51 7.88
N LEU A 121 -39.63 -0.61 9.06
CA LEU A 121 -39.17 -1.91 9.57
C LEU A 121 -40.31 -2.92 9.81
N THR A 122 -41.46 -2.50 10.36
CA THR A 122 -42.64 -3.37 10.48
C THR A 122 -43.15 -3.87 9.13
N TRP A 123 -43.15 -3.00 8.11
CA TRP A 123 -43.56 -3.34 6.76
C TRP A 123 -42.60 -4.31 6.05
N VAL A 124 -41.28 -4.11 6.22
CA VAL A 124 -40.26 -5.07 5.74
C VAL A 124 -40.44 -6.44 6.41
N VAL A 125 -40.75 -6.48 7.70
CA VAL A 125 -41.02 -7.74 8.43
C VAL A 125 -42.32 -8.41 7.97
N GLY A 126 -43.39 -7.64 7.74
CA GLY A 126 -44.68 -8.17 7.28
C GLY A 126 -44.66 -8.71 5.85
N THR A 127 -43.81 -8.15 4.98
CA THR A 127 -43.71 -8.54 3.56
C THR A 127 -42.67 -9.63 3.31
N ALA A 128 -41.54 -9.62 4.03
CA ALA A 128 -40.48 -10.62 3.92
C ALA A 128 -40.61 -11.81 4.90
N GLY A 129 -41.49 -11.72 5.89
CA GLY A 129 -41.55 -12.66 7.01
C GLY A 129 -40.34 -12.55 7.94
N ALA A 130 -40.40 -13.24 9.08
CA ALA A 130 -39.37 -13.22 10.11
C ALA A 130 -38.01 -13.72 9.59
N ILE A 131 -38.00 -14.78 8.78
CA ILE A 131 -36.74 -15.40 8.32
C ILE A 131 -36.06 -14.55 7.24
N GLN A 132 -36.76 -14.20 6.15
CA GLN A 132 -36.10 -13.40 5.11
C GLN A 132 -35.81 -11.98 5.61
N GLY A 133 -36.69 -11.38 6.42
CA GLY A 133 -36.45 -10.11 7.09
C GLY A 133 -35.17 -10.10 7.93
N PHE A 134 -34.92 -11.17 8.69
CA PHE A 134 -33.68 -11.31 9.47
C PHE A 134 -32.44 -11.38 8.55
N PHE A 135 -32.50 -12.10 7.43
CA PHE A 135 -31.41 -12.17 6.45
C PHE A 135 -31.17 -10.83 5.72
N ILE A 136 -32.21 -10.07 5.40
CA ILE A 136 -32.11 -8.72 4.82
C ILE A 136 -31.29 -7.81 5.75
N VAL A 137 -31.67 -7.77 7.04
CA VAL A 137 -30.96 -6.96 8.05
C VAL A 137 -29.52 -7.44 8.24
N LEU A 138 -29.32 -8.76 8.39
CA LEU A 138 -28.00 -9.35 8.61
C LEU A 138 -27.04 -9.06 7.47
N CYS A 139 -27.48 -9.22 6.21
CA CYS A 139 -26.66 -8.95 5.03
C CYS A 139 -26.19 -7.48 4.98
N CYS A 140 -27.10 -6.54 5.25
CA CYS A 140 -26.79 -5.12 5.31
C CYS A 140 -25.80 -4.79 6.44
N CYS A 141 -25.97 -5.39 7.62
CA CYS A 141 -25.05 -5.23 8.75
C CYS A 141 -23.66 -5.82 8.49
N CYS A 142 -23.57 -6.96 7.78
CA CYS A 142 -22.28 -7.54 7.40
C CYS A 142 -21.47 -6.63 6.47
N VAL A 143 -22.12 -5.99 5.48
CA VAL A 143 -21.46 -5.02 4.58
C VAL A 143 -20.87 -3.84 5.35
N THR A 144 -21.61 -3.28 6.30
CA THR A 144 -21.15 -2.10 7.04
C THR A 144 -20.09 -2.46 8.09
N MET A 145 -20.17 -3.65 8.71
CA MET A 145 -19.13 -4.18 9.59
C MET A 145 -17.80 -4.40 8.87
N LEU A 146 -17.80 -5.06 7.70
CA LEU A 146 -16.58 -5.27 6.90
C LEU A 146 -15.97 -3.94 6.44
N THR A 147 -16.83 -2.98 6.06
CA THR A 147 -16.39 -1.63 5.69
C THR A 147 -15.82 -0.86 6.88
N ALA A 148 -16.35 -1.06 8.10
CA ALA A 148 -15.80 -0.47 9.31
C ALA A 148 -14.42 -1.05 9.70
N ILE A 149 -14.16 -2.33 9.40
CA ILE A 149 -12.82 -2.92 9.53
C ILE A 149 -11.84 -2.26 8.54
N SER A 150 -12.25 -2.07 7.28
CA SER A 150 -11.45 -1.33 6.27
C SER A 150 -11.20 0.12 6.68
N MET A 151 -12.19 0.83 7.20
CA MET A 151 -12.06 2.19 7.75
C MET A 151 -11.14 2.23 8.99
N SER A 152 -11.15 1.18 9.82
CA SER A 152 -10.25 1.06 10.99
C SER A 152 -8.79 0.86 10.57
N ALA A 153 -8.54 0.18 9.44
CA ALA A 153 -7.20 0.10 8.85
C ALA A 153 -6.73 1.47 8.35
N ILE A 154 -7.59 2.22 7.65
CA ILE A 154 -7.32 3.61 7.21
C ILE A 154 -7.00 4.51 8.42
N ALA A 155 -7.80 4.43 9.49
CA ALA A 155 -7.65 5.25 10.70
C ALA A 155 -6.42 4.88 11.57
N THR A 156 -5.78 3.73 11.32
CA THR A 156 -4.55 3.31 12.03
C THR A 156 -3.29 3.39 11.16
N ASN A 157 -3.44 3.75 9.87
CA ASN A 157 -2.35 4.01 8.95
C ASN A 157 -1.86 5.46 9.08
N GLY A 158 -0.58 5.65 9.39
CA GLY A 158 0.02 6.98 9.54
C GLY A 158 -0.59 7.83 10.66
N VAL A 159 -0.38 9.15 10.61
CA VAL A 159 -0.97 10.12 11.55
C VAL A 159 -2.34 10.54 11.04
N VAL A 160 -3.38 10.38 11.86
CA VAL A 160 -4.75 10.79 11.49
C VAL A 160 -4.82 12.31 11.39
N PRO A 161 -5.20 12.89 10.24
CA PRO A 161 -5.32 14.33 10.09
C PRO A 161 -6.58 14.87 10.77
N ALA A 162 -6.49 16.08 11.31
CA ALA A 162 -7.66 16.88 11.61
C ALA A 162 -8.39 17.28 10.31
N GLY A 163 -9.71 17.12 10.27
CA GLY A 163 -10.54 17.44 9.10
C GLY A 163 -11.66 16.45 8.78
N GLY A 164 -11.71 15.31 9.45
CA GLY A 164 -12.77 14.31 9.31
C GLY A 164 -12.51 13.22 8.25
N SER A 165 -13.56 12.47 7.92
CA SER A 165 -13.53 11.28 7.06
C SER A 165 -12.78 11.49 5.74
N TYR A 166 -13.11 12.55 4.99
CA TYR A 166 -12.50 12.84 3.69
C TYR A 166 -10.98 12.98 3.75
N PHE A 167 -10.45 13.83 4.65
CA PHE A 167 -9.00 14.02 4.76
C PHE A 167 -8.26 12.79 5.28
N MET A 168 -8.90 12.00 6.14
CA MET A 168 -8.37 10.71 6.60
C MET A 168 -8.25 9.70 5.45
N ILE A 169 -9.24 9.67 4.54
CA ILE A 169 -9.23 8.81 3.35
C ILE A 169 -8.25 9.34 2.30
N SER A 170 -8.26 10.64 1.97
CA SER A 170 -7.43 11.22 0.90
C SER A 170 -5.93 11.21 1.22
N ARG A 171 -5.53 11.36 2.49
CA ARG A 171 -4.11 11.28 2.89
C ARG A 171 -3.60 9.86 3.05
N SER A 172 -4.43 8.91 3.50
CA SER A 172 -4.01 7.51 3.65
C SER A 172 -4.06 6.71 2.35
N LEU A 173 -5.06 6.95 1.49
CA LEU A 173 -5.23 6.21 0.23
C LEU A 173 -4.72 6.95 -1.02
N GLY A 174 -4.46 8.26 -0.92
CA GLY A 174 -4.12 9.13 -2.03
C GLY A 174 -5.31 9.96 -2.56
N PRO A 175 -5.03 11.06 -3.28
CA PRO A 175 -6.04 12.05 -3.68
C PRO A 175 -7.06 11.51 -4.70
N GLU A 176 -6.68 10.51 -5.51
CA GLU A 176 -7.55 9.88 -6.51
C GLU A 176 -8.72 9.14 -5.84
N PHE A 177 -8.40 8.22 -4.92
CA PHE A 177 -9.40 7.49 -4.13
C PHE A 177 -10.15 8.43 -3.20
N GLY A 178 -9.45 9.34 -2.52
CA GLY A 178 -10.08 10.34 -1.65
C GLY A 178 -11.13 11.20 -2.37
N GLY A 179 -10.79 11.73 -3.55
CA GLY A 179 -11.69 12.55 -4.35
C GLY A 179 -12.89 11.78 -4.91
N ALA A 180 -12.68 10.58 -5.45
CA ALA A 180 -13.76 9.74 -5.98
C ALA A 180 -14.74 9.31 -4.88
N VAL A 181 -14.22 8.81 -3.75
CA VAL A 181 -15.02 8.44 -2.56
C VAL A 181 -15.73 9.66 -1.98
N GLY A 182 -15.05 10.81 -1.89
CA GLY A 182 -15.61 12.06 -1.39
C GLY A 182 -16.79 12.56 -2.23
N MET A 183 -16.72 12.51 -3.56
CA MET A 183 -17.81 12.93 -4.45
C MET A 183 -19.03 12.00 -4.37
N LEU A 184 -18.80 10.68 -4.24
CA LEU A 184 -19.87 9.71 -4.02
C LEU A 184 -20.55 9.92 -2.66
N PHE A 185 -19.77 10.10 -1.60
CA PHE A 185 -20.26 10.36 -0.25
C PHE A 185 -21.02 11.69 -0.17
N TYR A 186 -20.55 12.76 -0.83
CA TYR A 186 -21.26 14.03 -0.97
C TYR A 186 -22.66 13.85 -1.59
N THR A 187 -22.72 13.13 -2.71
CA THR A 187 -23.98 12.89 -3.44
C THR A 187 -24.94 12.07 -2.58
N GLY A 188 -24.47 10.97 -1.98
CA GLY A 188 -25.25 10.14 -1.06
C GLY A 188 -25.78 10.90 0.16
N THR A 189 -24.95 11.68 0.85
CA THR A 189 -25.37 12.50 1.99
C THR A 189 -26.38 13.60 1.60
N THR A 190 -26.27 14.15 0.38
CA THR A 190 -27.23 15.16 -0.09
C THR A 190 -28.60 14.56 -0.40
N LEU A 191 -28.64 13.35 -0.95
CA LEU A 191 -29.89 12.59 -1.12
C LEU A 191 -30.45 12.07 0.22
N ALA A 192 -29.59 11.79 1.21
CA ALA A 192 -30.01 11.44 2.57
C ALA A 192 -30.77 12.60 3.24
N ALA A 193 -30.30 13.85 3.07
CA ALA A 193 -31.02 15.03 3.54
C ALA A 193 -32.45 15.09 2.96
N ALA A 194 -32.62 14.85 1.67
CA ALA A 194 -33.93 14.80 1.03
C ALA A 194 -34.80 13.65 1.60
N MET A 195 -34.24 12.45 1.78
CA MET A 195 -34.95 11.29 2.32
C MET A 195 -35.47 11.55 3.75
N TYR A 196 -34.64 12.13 4.63
CA TYR A 196 -35.06 12.46 5.99
C TYR A 196 -36.10 13.60 6.02
N ILE A 197 -36.05 14.55 5.09
CA ILE A 197 -37.04 15.62 4.96
C ILE A 197 -38.40 15.08 4.51
N ILE A 198 -38.46 14.25 3.47
CA ILE A 198 -39.72 13.61 3.05
C ILE A 198 -40.26 12.72 4.19
N GLY A 199 -39.39 11.95 4.86
CA GLY A 199 -39.79 11.12 6.00
C GLY A 199 -40.35 11.91 7.19
N ALA A 200 -39.80 13.09 7.50
CA ALA A 200 -40.35 13.99 8.52
C ALA A 200 -41.74 14.53 8.13
N VAL A 201 -41.95 14.85 6.84
CA VAL A 201 -43.24 15.28 6.29
C VAL A 201 -44.28 14.15 6.28
N GLU A 202 -43.88 12.92 5.96
CA GLU A 202 -44.73 11.72 6.06
C GLU A 202 -45.22 11.51 7.50
N ILE A 203 -44.35 11.68 8.52
CA ILE A 203 -44.77 11.58 9.93
C ILE A 203 -45.81 12.65 10.29
N VAL A 204 -45.57 13.90 9.90
CA VAL A 204 -46.45 15.03 10.25
C VAL A 204 -47.82 14.90 9.58
N LEU A 205 -47.87 14.67 8.28
CA LEU A 205 -49.12 14.65 7.53
C LEU A 205 -49.92 13.36 7.75
N THR A 206 -49.27 12.19 7.80
CA THR A 206 -49.99 10.92 7.94
C THR A 206 -50.42 10.66 9.39
N TYR A 207 -49.57 10.95 10.38
CA TYR A 207 -49.78 10.48 11.76
C TYR A 207 -50.01 11.57 12.82
N MET A 208 -49.67 12.84 12.56
CA MET A 208 -49.82 13.93 13.56
C MET A 208 -50.97 14.89 13.24
N ALA A 209 -51.13 15.29 11.98
CA ALA A 209 -52.07 16.34 11.57
C ALA A 209 -52.62 16.13 10.14
N PRO A 210 -53.41 15.06 9.89
CA PRO A 210 -53.98 14.76 8.57
C PRO A 210 -54.96 15.82 8.04
N SER A 211 -55.44 16.74 8.90
CA SER A 211 -56.24 17.90 8.50
C SER A 211 -55.45 19.00 7.79
N LEU A 212 -54.11 18.92 7.72
CA LEU A 212 -53.25 19.88 6.99
C LEU A 212 -53.09 19.51 5.49
N SER A 213 -54.14 18.98 4.86
CA SER A 213 -54.11 18.71 3.41
C SER A 213 -54.39 19.99 2.61
N ILE A 214 -53.54 20.29 1.62
CA ILE A 214 -53.71 21.44 0.72
C ILE A 214 -54.52 21.04 -0.52
N PHE A 215 -54.27 19.84 -1.05
CA PHE A 215 -54.87 19.36 -2.30
C PHE A 215 -56.03 18.38 -2.14
N GLY A 216 -56.65 18.32 -0.95
CA GLY A 216 -57.81 17.47 -0.66
C GLY A 216 -57.48 16.18 0.10
N ASP A 217 -58.47 15.29 0.17
CA ASP A 217 -58.48 14.11 1.04
C ASP A 217 -57.48 13.02 0.59
N PHE A 218 -56.47 12.78 1.42
CA PHE A 218 -55.39 11.82 1.18
C PHE A 218 -55.84 10.37 0.98
N THR A 219 -56.99 9.98 1.54
CA THR A 219 -57.44 8.57 1.58
C THR A 219 -57.87 8.01 0.22
N LYS A 220 -58.04 8.88 -0.78
CA LYS A 220 -58.69 8.60 -2.07
C LYS A 220 -57.73 8.46 -3.25
N ASP A 221 -56.66 9.25 -3.31
CA ASP A 221 -55.71 9.28 -4.44
C ASP A 221 -54.25 9.42 -3.98
N ALA A 222 -53.41 8.42 -4.30
CA ALA A 222 -51.98 8.45 -4.00
C ALA A 222 -51.25 9.67 -4.62
N ASN A 223 -51.68 10.10 -5.82
CA ASN A 223 -51.14 11.29 -6.48
C ASN A 223 -51.36 12.59 -5.69
N ILE A 224 -52.45 12.69 -4.92
CA ILE A 224 -52.71 13.84 -4.04
C ILE A 224 -51.74 13.82 -2.86
N MET A 225 -51.52 12.66 -2.24
CA MET A 225 -50.56 12.49 -1.14
C MET A 225 -49.14 12.93 -1.55
N TYR A 226 -48.59 12.39 -2.65
CA TYR A 226 -47.25 12.73 -3.12
C TYR A 226 -47.08 14.22 -3.48
N ASN A 227 -48.12 14.89 -3.97
CA ASN A 227 -48.08 16.34 -4.24
C ASN A 227 -48.03 17.21 -2.98
N ASN A 228 -48.70 16.81 -1.90
CA ASN A 228 -48.54 17.49 -0.61
C ASN A 228 -47.14 17.22 -0.02
N PHE A 229 -46.61 15.99 -0.13
CA PHE A 229 -45.26 15.65 0.34
C PHE A 229 -44.19 16.51 -0.35
N ARG A 230 -44.34 16.76 -1.66
CA ARG A 230 -43.49 17.70 -2.41
C ARG A 230 -43.55 19.11 -1.82
N VAL A 231 -44.74 19.70 -1.66
CA VAL A 231 -44.89 21.10 -1.19
C VAL A 231 -44.42 21.29 0.25
N TYR A 232 -44.83 20.42 1.19
CA TYR A 232 -44.35 20.52 2.57
C TYR A 232 -42.84 20.22 2.68
N GLY A 233 -42.31 19.34 1.83
CA GLY A 233 -40.88 19.07 1.72
C GLY A 233 -40.07 20.28 1.27
N THR A 234 -40.52 21.04 0.25
CA THR A 234 -39.79 22.25 -0.19
C THR A 234 -39.78 23.34 0.89
N VAL A 235 -40.92 23.54 1.58
CA VAL A 235 -41.01 24.50 2.69
C VAL A 235 -40.08 24.10 3.84
N LEU A 236 -40.07 22.81 4.23
CA LEU A 236 -39.20 22.31 5.30
C LEU A 236 -37.72 22.40 4.92
N LEU A 237 -37.34 22.10 3.66
CA LEU A 237 -35.98 22.30 3.16
C LEU A 237 -35.54 23.76 3.22
N MET A 238 -36.40 24.71 2.83
CA MET A 238 -36.07 26.14 2.88
C MET A 238 -35.87 26.62 4.32
N ILE A 239 -36.68 26.14 5.27
CA ILE A 239 -36.52 26.43 6.70
C ILE A 239 -35.19 25.85 7.22
N MET A 240 -34.91 24.57 6.95
CA MET A 240 -33.68 23.91 7.39
C MET A 240 -32.42 24.52 6.78
N GLY A 241 -32.44 24.84 5.47
CA GLY A 241 -31.34 25.54 4.79
C GLY A 241 -31.08 26.92 5.38
N THR A 242 -32.14 27.65 5.76
CA THR A 242 -32.01 28.96 6.43
C THR A 242 -31.40 28.81 7.84
N ILE A 243 -31.81 27.80 8.62
CA ILE A 243 -31.20 27.49 9.93
C ILE A 243 -29.70 27.20 9.79
N VAL A 244 -29.32 26.39 8.80
CA VAL A 244 -27.91 26.07 8.52
C VAL A 244 -27.12 27.30 8.07
N PHE A 245 -27.70 28.17 7.25
CA PHE A 245 -27.08 29.43 6.80
C PHE A 245 -26.86 30.43 7.94
N VAL A 246 -27.81 30.56 8.87
CA VAL A 246 -27.73 31.52 9.99
C VAL A 246 -26.67 31.10 11.02
N GLY A 247 -26.54 29.80 11.33
CA GLY A 247 -25.39 29.29 12.07
C GLY A 247 -25.54 27.91 12.70
N VAL A 248 -24.59 27.02 12.38
CA VAL A 248 -24.57 25.60 12.80
C VAL A 248 -24.44 25.38 14.33
N LYS A 249 -24.10 26.42 15.11
CA LYS A 249 -24.10 26.36 16.58
C LYS A 249 -25.44 25.93 17.18
N PHE A 250 -26.57 26.26 16.54
CA PHE A 250 -27.89 25.79 16.97
C PHE A 250 -28.09 24.30 16.68
N VAL A 251 -27.75 23.86 15.47
CA VAL A 251 -27.84 22.45 15.03
C VAL A 251 -27.04 21.52 15.95
N ASN A 252 -25.83 21.93 16.36
CA ASN A 252 -25.01 21.17 17.31
C ASN A 252 -25.71 20.95 18.66
N LYS A 253 -26.38 21.97 19.21
CA LYS A 253 -27.16 21.84 20.46
C LYS A 253 -28.44 21.04 20.27
N PHE A 254 -29.10 21.14 19.12
CA PHE A 254 -30.29 20.34 18.79
C PHE A 254 -29.95 18.84 18.68
N ALA A 255 -28.73 18.50 18.25
CA ALA A 255 -28.31 17.11 18.07
C ALA A 255 -28.33 16.26 19.36
N THR A 256 -28.03 16.82 20.54
CA THR A 256 -28.13 16.06 21.80
C THR A 256 -29.58 15.71 22.14
N VAL A 257 -30.50 16.66 21.92
CA VAL A 257 -31.95 16.48 22.17
C VAL A 257 -32.50 15.40 21.23
N ALA A 258 -32.19 15.48 19.93
CA ALA A 258 -32.61 14.47 18.96
C ALA A 258 -32.11 13.06 19.32
N LEU A 259 -30.85 12.92 19.76
CA LEU A 259 -30.28 11.66 20.21
C LEU A 259 -30.98 11.10 21.46
N ALA A 260 -31.27 11.94 22.45
CA ALA A 260 -32.02 11.54 23.64
C ALA A 260 -33.44 11.05 23.28
N CYS A 261 -34.14 11.76 22.39
CA CYS A 261 -35.45 11.36 21.89
C CYS A 261 -35.41 10.00 21.14
N VAL A 262 -34.38 9.74 20.33
CA VAL A 262 -34.18 8.44 19.67
C VAL A 262 -34.05 7.31 20.69
N ILE A 263 -33.16 7.46 21.67
CA ILE A 263 -32.89 6.41 22.67
C ILE A 263 -34.14 6.15 23.53
N LEU A 264 -34.83 7.19 23.97
CA LEU A 264 -36.09 7.05 24.71
C LEU A 264 -37.20 6.38 23.87
N SER A 265 -37.27 6.66 22.56
CA SER A 265 -38.23 6.00 21.67
C SER A 265 -37.95 4.51 21.52
N ILE A 266 -36.68 4.12 21.35
CA ILE A 266 -36.28 2.71 21.25
C ILE A 266 -36.60 1.97 22.56
N LEU A 267 -36.30 2.57 23.72
CA LEU A 267 -36.64 2.01 25.02
C LEU A 267 -38.17 1.89 25.22
N ALA A 268 -38.95 2.88 24.80
CA ALA A 268 -40.42 2.84 24.86
C ALA A 268 -41.03 1.71 24.01
N VAL A 269 -40.41 1.37 22.87
CA VAL A 269 -40.80 0.20 22.05
C VAL A 269 -40.46 -1.11 22.76
N TYR A 270 -39.25 -1.28 23.31
CA TYR A 270 -38.89 -2.51 24.03
C TYR A 270 -39.72 -2.72 25.30
N VAL A 271 -39.95 -1.68 26.11
CA VAL A 271 -40.83 -1.77 27.29
C VAL A 271 -42.26 -2.07 26.85
N GLY A 272 -42.75 -1.42 25.80
CA GLY A 272 -44.07 -1.67 25.23
C GLY A 272 -44.30 -3.11 24.76
N LEU A 273 -43.30 -3.74 24.14
CA LEU A 273 -43.31 -5.15 23.73
C LEU A 273 -43.51 -6.09 24.94
N PHE A 274 -42.81 -5.85 26.06
CA PHE A 274 -42.95 -6.69 27.26
C PHE A 274 -44.19 -6.37 28.09
N VAL A 275 -44.70 -5.13 28.08
CA VAL A 275 -45.98 -4.79 28.71
C VAL A 275 -47.16 -5.44 27.97
N ASN A 276 -47.13 -5.49 26.64
CA ASN A 276 -48.17 -6.10 25.81
C ASN A 276 -47.93 -7.63 25.58
N PHE A 277 -47.34 -8.34 26.54
CA PHE A 277 -46.97 -9.76 26.40
C PHE A 277 -48.18 -10.67 26.08
N ASN A 278 -49.33 -10.40 26.71
CA ASN A 278 -50.61 -11.09 26.48
C ASN A 278 -51.47 -10.47 25.36
N GLY A 279 -50.91 -9.53 24.58
CA GLY A 279 -51.63 -8.75 23.57
C GLY A 279 -52.31 -7.50 24.15
N SER A 280 -53.00 -6.77 23.28
CA SER A 280 -53.74 -5.54 23.64
C SER A 280 -55.06 -5.44 22.90
N GLU A 281 -56.15 -5.24 23.63
CA GLU A 281 -57.49 -5.04 23.06
C GLU A 281 -57.71 -3.64 22.48
N ALA A 282 -56.77 -2.70 22.66
CA ALA A 282 -56.90 -1.31 22.22
C ALA A 282 -56.91 -1.13 20.69
N LEU A 283 -56.47 -2.14 19.93
CA LEU A 283 -56.50 -2.16 18.48
C LEU A 283 -57.16 -3.43 17.95
N LYS A 284 -58.25 -3.25 17.21
CA LYS A 284 -59.02 -4.32 16.55
C LYS A 284 -59.12 -4.02 15.06
N LEU A 285 -58.99 -5.05 14.23
CA LEU A 285 -59.03 -5.01 12.77
C LEU A 285 -60.39 -5.54 12.29
N CYS A 286 -60.94 -4.98 11.22
CA CYS A 286 -62.13 -5.49 10.54
C CYS A 286 -61.72 -6.27 9.29
N ILE A 287 -62.12 -7.53 9.18
CA ILE A 287 -61.73 -8.43 8.09
C ILE A 287 -62.99 -8.97 7.41
N LEU A 288 -63.05 -8.92 6.08
CA LEU A 288 -64.10 -9.52 5.26
C LEU A 288 -63.58 -10.80 4.63
N GLY A 289 -64.05 -11.96 5.09
CA GLY A 289 -63.50 -13.27 4.71
C GLY A 289 -62.05 -13.40 5.13
N ARG A 290 -61.14 -13.12 4.18
CA ARG A 290 -59.70 -13.01 4.43
C ARG A 290 -59.10 -11.64 4.13
N ARG A 291 -59.87 -10.70 3.55
CA ARG A 291 -59.41 -9.37 3.10
C ARG A 291 -59.47 -8.32 4.19
N LEU A 292 -58.44 -7.48 4.26
CA LEU A 292 -58.33 -6.37 5.22
C LEU A 292 -59.11 -5.13 4.74
N LEU A 293 -59.90 -4.52 5.64
CA LEU A 293 -60.70 -3.32 5.36
C LEU A 293 -60.05 -2.05 5.93
N LYS A 294 -60.24 -0.92 5.24
CA LYS A 294 -59.79 0.43 5.64
C LYS A 294 -60.95 1.36 5.98
N ASP A 295 -60.60 2.46 6.66
CA ASP A 295 -61.43 3.66 6.84
C ASP A 295 -62.80 3.40 7.51
N LEU A 296 -62.81 2.58 8.58
CA LEU A 296 -64.00 2.24 9.38
C LEU A 296 -63.73 2.40 10.88
N ASN A 297 -64.74 2.82 11.66
CA ASN A 297 -64.68 2.63 13.11
C ASN A 297 -65.03 1.18 13.43
N VAL A 298 -64.01 0.33 13.60
CA VAL A 298 -64.14 -1.14 13.74
C VAL A 298 -65.12 -1.56 14.86
N LEU A 299 -65.30 -0.75 15.90
CA LEU A 299 -66.22 -1.02 17.01
C LEU A 299 -67.72 -0.75 16.70
N THR A 300 -68.03 0.06 15.68
CA THR A 300 -69.42 0.42 15.32
C THR A 300 -69.81 -0.04 13.92
N ASP A 301 -68.88 0.03 12.97
CA ASP A 301 -69.17 -0.05 11.54
C ASP A 301 -68.84 -1.42 10.93
N CYS A 302 -68.13 -2.28 11.68
CA CYS A 302 -67.75 -3.64 11.26
C CYS A 302 -68.91 -4.64 11.41
N ASN A 303 -70.03 -4.39 10.74
CA ASN A 303 -71.19 -5.29 10.71
C ASN A 303 -71.87 -5.30 9.33
N LYS A 304 -72.73 -6.30 9.09
CA LYS A 304 -73.50 -6.45 7.84
C LYS A 304 -74.92 -5.86 7.90
N ASN A 305 -75.20 -4.90 8.77
CA ASN A 305 -76.55 -4.31 8.85
C ASN A 305 -76.89 -3.57 7.56
N VAL A 306 -78.14 -3.69 7.10
CA VAL A 306 -78.62 -3.11 5.82
C VAL A 306 -78.52 -1.58 5.80
N SER A 307 -78.59 -0.93 6.96
CA SER A 307 -78.38 0.52 7.14
C SER A 307 -76.93 0.92 7.46
N GLY A 308 -76.00 -0.04 7.52
CA GLY A 308 -74.61 0.18 7.90
C GLY A 308 -73.76 0.80 6.80
N VAL A 309 -72.74 1.56 7.19
CA VAL A 309 -71.77 2.20 6.28
C VAL A 309 -71.20 1.20 5.28
N LEU A 310 -70.83 0.01 5.76
CA LEU A 310 -70.24 -1.04 4.93
C LEU A 310 -71.22 -1.62 3.90
N HIS A 311 -72.50 -1.75 4.22
CA HIS A 311 -73.52 -2.22 3.27
C HIS A 311 -73.71 -1.19 2.14
N ASN A 312 -73.73 0.11 2.45
CA ASN A 312 -73.81 1.18 1.44
C ASN A 312 -72.57 1.24 0.53
N ILE A 313 -71.40 0.76 0.99
CA ILE A 313 -70.17 0.69 0.17
C ILE A 313 -70.22 -0.50 -0.80
N TYR A 314 -70.64 -1.69 -0.33
CA TYR A 314 -70.64 -2.91 -1.15
C TYR A 314 -71.93 -3.18 -1.92
N CYS A 315 -73.04 -2.48 -1.62
CA CYS A 315 -74.34 -2.67 -2.24
C CYS A 315 -74.91 -1.36 -2.82
N ASN A 316 -74.97 -1.27 -4.14
CA ASN A 316 -75.66 -0.18 -4.83
C ASN A 316 -77.13 -0.57 -5.04
N GLY A 317 -77.98 -0.20 -4.07
CA GLY A 317 -79.40 -0.57 -4.05
C GLY A 317 -79.59 -2.08 -3.92
N THR A 318 -80.01 -2.74 -5.01
CA THR A 318 -80.27 -4.19 -5.05
C THR A 318 -79.11 -5.03 -5.59
N ARG A 319 -77.98 -4.42 -5.98
CA ARG A 319 -76.79 -5.14 -6.45
C ARG A 319 -75.64 -5.00 -5.45
N CYS A 320 -75.35 -6.09 -4.75
CA CYS A 320 -74.17 -6.22 -3.89
C CYS A 320 -72.99 -6.89 -4.61
N ASP A 321 -71.76 -6.58 -4.20
CA ASP A 321 -70.58 -7.33 -4.60
C ASP A 321 -70.66 -8.80 -4.13
N ARG A 322 -70.17 -9.71 -4.97
CA ARG A 322 -70.25 -11.15 -4.75
C ARG A 322 -69.42 -11.62 -3.55
N TYR A 323 -68.21 -11.09 -3.38
CA TYR A 323 -67.31 -11.47 -2.28
C TYR A 323 -67.87 -11.03 -0.93
N TYR A 324 -68.56 -9.87 -0.88
CA TYR A 324 -69.26 -9.38 0.31
C TYR A 324 -70.48 -10.23 0.70
N LEU A 325 -71.17 -10.85 -0.26
CA LEU A 325 -72.25 -11.80 0.04
C LEU A 325 -71.71 -13.15 0.52
N GLU A 326 -70.70 -13.71 -0.16
CA GLU A 326 -70.17 -15.06 0.11
C GLU A 326 -69.37 -15.17 1.42
N ASN A 327 -68.74 -14.09 1.90
CA ASN A 327 -67.81 -14.14 3.05
C ASN A 327 -68.30 -13.39 4.29
N ASN A 328 -68.10 -13.94 5.49
CA ASN A 328 -68.47 -13.30 6.76
C ASN A 328 -67.46 -12.22 7.22
N LEU A 329 -67.90 -11.32 8.10
CA LEU A 329 -67.01 -10.37 8.79
C LEU A 329 -66.44 -11.01 10.06
N THR A 330 -65.17 -10.73 10.35
CA THR A 330 -64.52 -11.07 11.63
C THR A 330 -63.78 -9.87 12.20
N ILE A 331 -63.63 -9.84 13.53
CA ILE A 331 -62.89 -8.81 14.26
C ILE A 331 -61.72 -9.50 14.99
N VAL A 332 -60.50 -9.03 14.75
CA VAL A 332 -59.26 -9.63 15.27
C VAL A 332 -58.40 -8.57 15.97
N ASN A 333 -57.77 -8.89 17.09
CA ASN A 333 -56.86 -7.95 17.77
C ASN A 333 -55.58 -7.77 16.95
N GLY A 334 -55.20 -6.52 16.64
CA GLY A 334 -54.02 -6.23 15.80
C GLY A 334 -52.67 -6.44 16.51
N ILE A 335 -52.64 -6.27 17.84
CA ILE A 335 -51.51 -6.61 18.70
C ILE A 335 -51.91 -7.84 19.51
N ARG A 336 -51.57 -9.03 19.00
CA ARG A 336 -51.89 -10.32 19.64
C ARG A 336 -50.90 -10.69 20.76
N GLY A 337 -49.69 -10.11 20.76
CA GLY A 337 -48.67 -10.24 21.83
C GLY A 337 -47.87 -11.55 21.79
N LEU A 338 -46.73 -11.59 22.50
CA LEU A 338 -45.77 -12.70 22.43
C LEU A 338 -46.35 -14.06 22.82
N ALA A 339 -47.30 -14.09 23.77
CA ALA A 339 -47.93 -15.32 24.24
C ALA A 339 -48.83 -16.02 23.20
N SER A 340 -49.20 -15.33 22.11
CA SER A 340 -50.22 -15.79 21.15
C SER A 340 -49.74 -16.79 20.09
N GLY A 341 -48.44 -17.08 20.00
CA GLY A 341 -47.87 -18.01 19.00
C GLY A 341 -47.72 -17.44 17.58
N VAL A 342 -48.13 -16.20 17.35
CA VAL A 342 -48.20 -15.50 16.04
C VAL A 342 -46.86 -15.39 15.31
N PHE A 343 -45.75 -15.54 16.02
CA PHE A 343 -44.43 -15.71 15.40
C PHE A 343 -44.44 -16.78 14.30
N LEU A 344 -45.17 -17.90 14.49
CA LEU A 344 -45.30 -18.98 13.52
C LEU A 344 -46.12 -18.59 12.27
N GLU A 345 -47.14 -17.73 12.43
CA GLU A 345 -47.91 -17.17 11.32
C GLU A 345 -47.06 -16.21 10.46
N ASN A 346 -46.11 -15.51 11.09
CA ASN A 346 -45.21 -14.53 10.47
C ASN A 346 -43.85 -15.09 10.02
N ILE A 347 -43.64 -16.42 9.96
CA ILE A 347 -42.36 -17.01 9.53
C ILE A 347 -42.06 -16.71 8.05
N TRP A 348 -43.08 -16.85 7.19
CA TRP A 348 -42.96 -16.86 5.73
C TRP A 348 -43.20 -15.48 5.12
N ASP A 349 -42.70 -15.31 3.90
CA ASP A 349 -42.88 -14.13 3.07
C ASP A 349 -44.30 -13.99 2.50
N SER A 350 -44.64 -12.76 2.10
CA SER A 350 -45.92 -12.39 1.51
C SER A 350 -45.71 -11.30 0.47
N PHE A 351 -44.81 -11.57 -0.48
CA PHE A 351 -44.58 -10.73 -1.64
C PHE A 351 -45.84 -10.64 -2.51
N GLN A 352 -46.16 -9.42 -2.93
CA GLN A 352 -47.33 -9.08 -3.73
C GLN A 352 -47.00 -7.99 -4.75
N GLU A 353 -47.78 -7.95 -5.83
CA GLU A 353 -47.72 -6.93 -6.87
C GLU A 353 -48.53 -5.67 -6.49
N GLU A 354 -48.22 -4.55 -7.13
CA GLU A 354 -48.93 -3.28 -6.96
C GLU A 354 -50.45 -3.43 -7.21
N ALA A 355 -51.25 -2.73 -6.41
CA ALA A 355 -52.73 -2.76 -6.39
C ALA A 355 -53.39 -4.11 -6.00
N GLN A 356 -52.64 -5.19 -5.74
CA GLN A 356 -53.18 -6.40 -5.11
C GLN A 356 -53.66 -6.13 -3.67
N LEU A 357 -54.57 -6.98 -3.18
CA LEU A 357 -55.25 -6.80 -1.90
C LEU A 357 -54.52 -7.50 -0.75
N ILE A 358 -54.48 -6.87 0.43
CA ILE A 358 -53.91 -7.48 1.63
C ILE A 358 -54.91 -8.49 2.22
N ALA A 359 -54.53 -9.77 2.18
CA ALA A 359 -55.34 -10.88 2.67
C ALA A 359 -54.49 -11.98 3.33
N TYR A 360 -55.15 -12.86 4.11
CA TYR A 360 -54.54 -14.08 4.64
C TYR A 360 -54.38 -15.15 3.55
N GLY A 361 -53.19 -15.77 3.49
CA GLY A 361 -52.87 -16.82 2.53
C GLY A 361 -52.54 -16.31 1.12
N HIS A 362 -52.30 -17.23 0.19
CA HIS A 362 -51.88 -16.95 -1.19
C HIS A 362 -52.94 -17.32 -2.24
N ASP A 363 -54.21 -17.48 -1.85
CA ASP A 363 -55.30 -17.84 -2.77
C ASP A 363 -55.63 -16.64 -3.70
N PRO A 364 -55.51 -16.77 -5.04
CA PRO A 364 -55.72 -15.65 -5.97
C PRO A 364 -57.12 -15.00 -5.85
N LYS A 365 -58.13 -15.79 -5.46
CA LYS A 365 -59.51 -15.30 -5.22
C LYS A 365 -59.58 -14.26 -4.10
N ASP A 366 -58.71 -14.36 -3.10
CA ASP A 366 -58.67 -13.43 -1.97
C ASP A 366 -57.79 -12.22 -2.25
N ILE A 367 -56.75 -12.38 -3.07
CA ILE A 367 -55.74 -11.34 -3.37
C ILE A 367 -56.13 -10.45 -4.57
N ASP A 368 -56.70 -11.02 -5.62
CA ASP A 368 -56.92 -10.30 -6.88
C ASP A 368 -58.25 -9.52 -6.88
N VAL A 369 -58.24 -8.40 -7.62
CA VAL A 369 -59.38 -7.48 -7.75
C VAL A 369 -60.35 -8.01 -8.82
N LEU A 370 -61.17 -9.01 -8.44
CA LEU A 370 -62.13 -9.67 -9.34
C LEU A 370 -63.30 -8.78 -9.80
N SER A 371 -63.60 -7.68 -9.10
CA SER A 371 -64.64 -6.72 -9.46
C SER A 371 -64.04 -5.32 -9.71
N GLY A 372 -64.41 -4.68 -10.81
CA GLY A 372 -63.78 -3.46 -11.35
C GLY A 372 -64.03 -2.16 -10.59
N SER A 373 -64.21 -2.24 -9.26
CA SER A 373 -64.40 -1.11 -8.36
C SER A 373 -63.64 -1.35 -7.07
N SER A 374 -62.64 -0.51 -6.78
CA SER A 374 -61.89 -0.55 -5.52
C SER A 374 -62.77 -0.09 -4.35
N PHE A 375 -63.38 -1.06 -3.68
CA PHE A 375 -64.06 -0.86 -2.40
C PHE A 375 -63.05 -0.49 -1.28
N ASN A 376 -63.52 -0.34 -0.04
CA ASN A 376 -62.70 0.04 1.12
C ASN A 376 -61.79 -1.10 1.64
N GLN A 377 -61.02 -1.73 0.75
CA GLN A 377 -60.03 -2.77 1.06
C GLN A 377 -58.62 -2.15 1.01
N VAL A 378 -57.67 -2.70 1.77
CA VAL A 378 -56.27 -2.25 1.75
C VAL A 378 -55.54 -2.86 0.55
N GLN A 379 -54.85 -2.01 -0.21
CA GLN A 379 -54.08 -2.38 -1.41
C GLN A 379 -52.58 -2.18 -1.19
N VAL A 380 -51.78 -2.92 -1.96
CA VAL A 380 -50.32 -2.85 -1.99
C VAL A 380 -49.85 -1.66 -2.85
N ASP A 381 -49.13 -0.72 -2.24
CA ASP A 381 -48.67 0.56 -2.83
C ASP A 381 -47.41 0.42 -3.72
N LEU A 382 -46.74 -0.74 -3.71
CA LEU A 382 -45.55 -1.01 -4.53
C LEU A 382 -45.32 -2.52 -4.66
N THR A 383 -45.03 -3.03 -5.86
CA THR A 383 -44.61 -4.43 -6.05
C THR A 383 -43.38 -4.77 -5.19
N THR A 384 -43.51 -5.77 -4.32
CA THR A 384 -42.49 -6.13 -3.34
C THR A 384 -41.69 -7.34 -3.77
N THR A 385 -40.36 -7.25 -3.62
CA THR A 385 -39.44 -8.39 -3.78
C THR A 385 -38.31 -8.29 -2.75
N PHE A 386 -37.66 -9.42 -2.45
CA PHE A 386 -36.50 -9.49 -1.55
C PHE A 386 -35.40 -8.45 -1.90
N THR A 387 -35.12 -8.22 -3.19
CA THR A 387 -34.06 -7.29 -3.62
C THR A 387 -34.46 -5.81 -3.55
N ILE A 388 -35.76 -5.51 -3.71
CA ILE A 388 -36.32 -4.16 -3.49
C ILE A 388 -36.29 -3.84 -1.99
N LEU A 389 -36.69 -4.78 -1.13
CA LEU A 389 -36.67 -4.59 0.32
C LEU A 389 -35.25 -4.38 0.88
N ILE A 390 -34.23 -5.06 0.34
CA ILE A 390 -32.82 -4.74 0.65
C ILE A 390 -32.48 -3.30 0.26
N GLY A 391 -32.88 -2.85 -0.94
CA GLY A 391 -32.64 -1.50 -1.42
C GLY A 391 -33.30 -0.41 -0.56
N ILE A 392 -34.48 -0.70 -0.01
CA ILE A 392 -35.25 0.17 0.90
C ILE A 392 -34.71 0.13 2.33
N PHE A 393 -34.23 -1.02 2.82
CA PHE A 393 -33.70 -1.16 4.19
C PHE A 393 -32.27 -0.63 4.34
N PHE A 394 -31.39 -0.85 3.35
CA PHE A 394 -29.96 -0.52 3.43
C PHE A 394 -29.60 0.90 3.93
N PRO A 395 -30.38 1.99 3.66
CA PRO A 395 -30.08 3.31 4.23
C PRO A 395 -30.03 3.33 5.76
N SER A 396 -30.74 2.42 6.45
CA SER A 396 -30.76 2.35 7.92
C SER A 396 -29.49 1.79 8.55
N VAL A 397 -28.55 1.26 7.76
CA VAL A 397 -27.21 0.87 8.25
C VAL A 397 -26.12 1.85 7.78
N THR A 398 -26.48 2.90 7.04
CA THR A 398 -25.53 3.92 6.59
C THR A 398 -25.12 4.87 7.73
N GLY A 399 -24.26 5.85 7.44
CA GLY A 399 -23.80 6.82 8.45
C GLY A 399 -22.57 6.42 9.25
N ILE A 400 -22.00 5.21 9.04
CA ILE A 400 -20.81 4.71 9.78
C ILE A 400 -19.60 5.65 9.73
N MET A 401 -19.45 6.45 8.66
CA MET A 401 -18.38 7.43 8.53
C MET A 401 -18.50 8.61 9.51
N ALA A 402 -19.66 8.83 10.13
CA ALA A 402 -19.87 9.89 11.13
C ALA A 402 -18.94 9.78 12.34
N GLY A 403 -18.57 8.56 12.77
CA GLY A 403 -17.58 8.35 13.82
C GLY A 403 -16.18 8.91 13.49
N SER A 404 -15.82 8.94 12.20
CA SER A 404 -14.55 9.52 11.74
C SER A 404 -14.61 11.01 11.40
N ASN A 405 -15.80 11.62 11.36
CA ASN A 405 -15.96 13.04 10.98
C ASN A 405 -15.35 14.01 12.00
N ARG A 406 -15.20 13.64 13.27
CA ARG A 406 -14.58 14.48 14.33
C ARG A 406 -13.08 14.20 14.54
N SER A 407 -12.36 13.70 13.53
CA SER A 407 -10.98 13.18 13.69
C SER A 407 -10.00 14.12 14.39
N GLY A 408 -10.16 15.44 14.25
CA GLY A 408 -9.28 16.45 14.84
C GLY A 408 -9.58 16.81 16.31
N ASP A 409 -10.78 16.49 16.81
CA ASP A 409 -11.23 16.88 18.15
C ASP A 409 -11.01 15.76 19.20
N LEU A 410 -10.54 14.58 18.77
CA LEU A 410 -10.36 13.39 19.60
C LEU A 410 -9.06 13.42 20.40
N ALA A 411 -9.07 12.84 21.60
CA ALA A 411 -7.88 12.69 22.44
C ALA A 411 -6.84 11.72 21.81
N ASP A 412 -7.32 10.62 21.24
CA ASP A 412 -6.57 9.65 20.43
C ASP A 412 -7.50 9.15 19.31
N ALA A 413 -7.31 9.65 18.10
CA ALA A 413 -8.14 9.26 16.95
C ALA A 413 -7.86 7.82 16.46
N GLN A 414 -6.61 7.34 16.57
CA GLN A 414 -6.20 6.00 16.11
C GLN A 414 -6.87 4.89 16.93
N LYS A 415 -7.03 5.09 18.23
CA LYS A 415 -7.75 4.17 19.13
C LYS A 415 -9.25 4.43 19.18
N SER A 416 -9.69 5.70 19.16
CA SER A 416 -11.11 6.02 19.32
C SER A 416 -11.95 5.66 18.09
N ILE A 417 -11.45 5.90 16.86
CA ILE A 417 -12.26 5.69 15.65
C ILE A 417 -12.62 4.20 15.45
N PRO A 418 -11.68 3.22 15.53
CA PRO A 418 -12.03 1.81 15.40
C PRO A 418 -13.02 1.34 16.47
N ILE A 419 -12.71 1.60 17.75
CA ILE A 419 -13.51 1.12 18.88
C ILE A 419 -14.92 1.72 18.84
N GLY A 420 -15.04 3.05 18.73
CA GLY A 420 -16.34 3.72 18.74
C GLY A 420 -17.21 3.38 17.54
N THR A 421 -16.62 3.18 16.36
CA THR A 421 -17.37 2.83 15.14
C THR A 421 -17.86 1.38 15.18
N ILE A 422 -17.00 0.42 15.54
CA ILE A 422 -17.36 -1.00 15.61
C ILE A 422 -18.40 -1.23 16.72
N CYS A 423 -18.21 -0.67 17.92
CA CYS A 423 -19.20 -0.78 19.00
C CYS A 423 -20.56 -0.19 18.60
N ALA A 424 -20.59 0.96 17.91
CA ALA A 424 -21.84 1.55 17.44
C ALA A 424 -22.58 0.62 16.46
N ILE A 425 -21.87 0.06 15.47
CA ILE A 425 -22.46 -0.87 14.49
C ILE A 425 -23.01 -2.10 15.21
N VAL A 426 -22.26 -2.72 16.14
CA VAL A 426 -22.76 -3.85 16.94
C VAL A 426 -24.06 -3.48 17.66
N THR A 427 -24.10 -2.37 18.40
CA THR A 427 -25.31 -1.90 19.10
C THR A 427 -26.50 -1.74 18.16
N THR A 428 -26.31 -1.06 17.02
CA THR A 428 -27.40 -0.85 16.06
C THR A 428 -27.87 -2.14 15.38
N SER A 429 -26.95 -3.05 15.02
CA SER A 429 -27.27 -4.35 14.45
C SER A 429 -28.05 -5.23 15.43
N THR A 430 -27.68 -5.24 16.72
CA THR A 430 -28.45 -5.94 17.76
C THR A 430 -29.86 -5.36 17.90
N VAL A 431 -30.03 -4.04 17.82
CA VAL A 431 -31.36 -3.41 17.85
C VAL A 431 -32.20 -3.81 16.64
N TYR A 432 -31.67 -3.71 15.41
CA TYR A 432 -32.41 -4.08 14.21
C TYR A 432 -32.78 -5.57 14.17
N LEU A 433 -31.83 -6.48 14.44
CA LEU A 433 -32.05 -7.93 14.39
C LEU A 433 -33.03 -8.42 15.47
N SER A 434 -33.01 -7.83 16.67
CA SER A 434 -34.00 -8.17 17.71
C SER A 434 -35.39 -7.57 17.42
N SER A 435 -35.45 -6.35 16.86
CA SER A 435 -36.72 -5.72 16.48
C SER A 435 -37.47 -6.53 15.42
N VAL A 436 -36.77 -7.10 14.43
CA VAL A 436 -37.37 -8.00 13.41
C VAL A 436 -38.13 -9.16 14.07
N LEU A 437 -37.47 -9.88 14.96
CA LEU A 437 -38.04 -11.07 15.61
C LEU A 437 -39.17 -10.71 16.57
N LEU A 438 -39.04 -9.60 17.29
CA LEU A 438 -40.04 -9.13 18.25
C LEU A 438 -41.30 -8.57 17.58
N PHE A 439 -41.18 -7.88 16.44
CA PHE A 439 -42.33 -7.40 15.67
C PHE A 439 -43.11 -8.58 15.06
N ALA A 440 -42.41 -9.54 14.45
CA ALA A 440 -43.02 -10.77 13.94
C ALA A 440 -43.71 -11.60 15.04
N GLY A 441 -43.19 -11.55 16.28
CA GLY A 441 -43.76 -12.25 17.42
C GLY A 441 -44.94 -11.58 18.13
N THR A 442 -45.34 -10.36 17.75
CA THR A 442 -46.34 -9.58 18.52
C THR A 442 -47.49 -8.98 17.73
N VAL A 443 -47.27 -8.67 16.45
CA VAL A 443 -48.24 -7.97 15.59
C VAL A 443 -48.80 -8.94 14.55
N ASP A 444 -50.10 -8.80 14.26
CA ASP A 444 -50.79 -9.57 13.22
C ASP A 444 -50.17 -9.35 11.82
N ASN A 445 -50.09 -10.42 11.01
CA ASN A 445 -49.51 -10.38 9.67
C ASN A 445 -50.13 -9.29 8.78
N LEU A 446 -51.46 -9.13 8.84
CA LEU A 446 -52.18 -8.15 8.03
C LEU A 446 -51.82 -6.71 8.43
N LEU A 447 -51.65 -6.45 9.73
CA LEU A 447 -51.28 -5.13 10.25
C LEU A 447 -49.79 -4.81 10.03
N LEU A 448 -48.92 -5.81 9.98
CA LEU A 448 -47.52 -5.59 9.56
C LEU A 448 -47.43 -5.21 8.07
N ARG A 449 -48.32 -5.72 7.21
CA ARG A 449 -48.35 -5.44 5.77
C ARG A 449 -49.00 -4.09 5.42
N ASP A 450 -49.87 -3.55 6.29
CA ASP A 450 -50.45 -2.20 6.15
C ASP A 450 -49.41 -1.09 6.44
N LYS A 451 -48.73 -0.65 5.37
CA LYS A 451 -47.67 0.37 5.36
C LYS A 451 -48.04 1.69 6.05
N PHE A 452 -49.30 2.12 5.96
CA PHE A 452 -49.77 3.44 6.42
C PHE A 452 -50.74 3.37 7.61
N GLY A 453 -51.12 2.17 8.05
CA GLY A 453 -52.08 1.97 9.15
C GLY A 453 -53.51 2.38 8.79
N GLN A 454 -53.93 2.28 7.52
CA GLN A 454 -55.28 2.63 7.07
C GLN A 454 -56.36 1.78 7.77
N SER A 455 -56.03 0.53 8.12
CA SER A 455 -56.89 -0.40 8.87
C SER A 455 -57.16 0.02 10.31
N ILE A 456 -56.33 0.90 10.88
CA ILE A 456 -56.41 1.39 12.26
C ILE A 456 -56.63 2.92 12.35
N GLY A 457 -57.09 3.52 11.25
CA GLY A 457 -57.43 4.94 11.16
C GLY A 457 -56.22 5.86 11.03
N GLY A 458 -55.23 5.48 10.22
CA GLY A 458 -54.07 6.32 9.90
C GLY A 458 -53.09 6.49 11.07
N LYS A 459 -52.75 5.39 11.75
CA LYS A 459 -51.83 5.41 12.90
C LYS A 459 -50.61 4.54 12.66
N LEU A 460 -49.45 5.00 13.13
CA LEU A 460 -48.21 4.24 13.02
C LEU A 460 -48.22 2.98 13.91
N VAL A 461 -47.99 1.80 13.33
CA VAL A 461 -48.01 0.50 14.02
C VAL A 461 -47.07 0.49 15.23
N VAL A 462 -45.81 0.90 15.05
CA VAL A 462 -44.79 0.95 16.12
C VAL A 462 -45.18 1.89 17.26
N ALA A 463 -45.89 2.99 16.97
CA ALA A 463 -46.30 3.95 17.99
C ALA A 463 -47.36 3.37 18.94
N ASN A 464 -48.33 2.61 18.43
CA ASN A 464 -49.41 2.03 19.24
C ASN A 464 -48.91 0.93 20.20
N MET A 465 -47.76 0.33 19.92
CA MET A 465 -47.16 -0.71 20.75
C MET A 465 -46.30 -0.14 21.89
N ALA A 466 -45.89 1.13 21.81
CA ALA A 466 -44.93 1.73 22.73
C ALA A 466 -45.55 2.24 24.03
N TRP A 467 -44.86 2.01 25.15
CA TRP A 467 -45.26 2.47 26.48
C TRP A 467 -44.49 3.74 26.87
N PRO A 468 -45.11 4.75 27.51
CA PRO A 468 -46.48 4.80 28.01
C PRO A 468 -47.53 5.38 27.04
N ASN A 469 -47.13 5.96 25.90
CA ASN A 469 -48.05 6.64 24.97
C ASN A 469 -47.46 6.73 23.55
N GLN A 470 -48.29 6.50 22.52
CA GLN A 470 -47.94 6.62 21.10
C GLN A 470 -47.24 7.94 20.72
N TRP A 471 -47.58 9.05 21.39
CA TRP A 471 -46.98 10.35 21.12
C TRP A 471 -45.46 10.40 21.36
N VAL A 472 -44.90 9.52 22.21
CA VAL A 472 -43.46 9.41 22.43
C VAL A 472 -42.74 9.03 21.14
N ILE A 473 -43.28 8.06 20.39
CA ILE A 473 -42.69 7.60 19.12
C ILE A 473 -42.93 8.61 18.00
N LEU A 474 -44.11 9.23 17.93
CA LEU A 474 -44.41 10.26 16.92
C LEU A 474 -43.48 11.46 17.05
N ILE A 475 -43.34 12.02 18.26
CA ILE A 475 -42.43 13.15 18.53
C ILE A 475 -40.96 12.72 18.37
N GLY A 476 -40.60 11.53 18.87
CA GLY A 476 -39.23 11.04 18.82
C GLY A 476 -38.73 10.73 17.41
N SER A 477 -39.55 10.12 16.56
CA SER A 477 -39.23 9.86 15.15
C SER A 477 -39.22 11.15 14.31
N PHE A 478 -40.09 12.12 14.59
CA PHE A 478 -40.05 13.43 13.96
C PHE A 478 -38.76 14.21 14.31
N LEU A 479 -38.38 14.26 15.59
CA LEU A 479 -37.14 14.94 16.02
C LEU A 479 -35.87 14.21 15.54
N SER A 480 -35.91 12.88 15.47
CA SER A 480 -34.86 12.03 14.87
C SER A 480 -34.62 12.38 13.40
N THR A 481 -35.69 12.37 12.59
CA THR A 481 -35.62 12.64 11.15
C THR A 481 -35.20 14.08 10.85
N LEU A 482 -35.75 15.06 11.56
CA LEU A 482 -35.32 16.46 11.46
C LEU A 482 -33.84 16.63 11.83
N GLY A 483 -33.37 15.94 12.88
CA GLY A 483 -31.97 15.94 13.30
C GLY A 483 -31.01 15.35 12.26
N ALA A 484 -31.33 14.17 11.73
CA ALA A 484 -30.54 13.50 10.68
C ALA A 484 -30.52 14.30 9.36
N GLY A 485 -31.65 14.95 9.01
CA GLY A 485 -31.74 15.88 7.88
C GLY A 485 -30.86 17.12 8.06
N LEU A 486 -30.93 17.80 9.21
CA LEU A 486 -30.05 18.93 9.54
C LEU A 486 -28.57 18.54 9.56
N GLN A 487 -28.23 17.35 10.06
CA GLN A 487 -26.86 16.83 10.08
C GLN A 487 -26.34 16.53 8.66
N SER A 488 -27.16 15.95 7.81
CA SER A 488 -26.82 15.70 6.39
C SER A 488 -26.63 17.02 5.63
N LEU A 489 -27.54 17.99 5.83
CA LEU A 489 -27.51 19.31 5.20
C LEU A 489 -26.37 20.22 5.69
N THR A 490 -25.80 19.96 6.88
CA THR A 490 -24.59 20.63 7.39
C THR A 490 -23.30 19.92 7.01
N GLY A 491 -23.32 18.59 6.90
CA GLY A 491 -22.16 17.77 6.53
C GLY A 491 -21.78 17.89 5.07
N ALA A 492 -22.73 17.70 4.15
CA ALA A 492 -22.47 17.69 2.71
C ALA A 492 -21.79 18.99 2.18
N PRO A 493 -22.18 20.22 2.57
CA PRO A 493 -21.50 21.44 2.14
C PRO A 493 -20.05 21.54 2.61
N ARG A 494 -19.75 21.07 3.82
CA ARG A 494 -18.39 21.09 4.39
C ARG A 494 -17.49 20.04 3.75
N LEU A 495 -18.04 18.88 3.41
CA LEU A 495 -17.38 17.85 2.59
C LEU A 495 -17.03 18.37 1.18
N LEU A 496 -17.98 19.02 0.49
CA LEU A 496 -17.72 19.61 -0.83
C LEU A 496 -16.66 20.73 -0.75
N GLN A 497 -16.68 21.54 0.31
CA GLN A 497 -15.64 22.55 0.54
C GLN A 497 -14.25 21.93 0.70
N ALA A 498 -14.12 20.81 1.43
CA ALA A 498 -12.85 20.11 1.59
C ALA A 498 -12.30 19.58 0.24
N ILE A 499 -13.16 18.93 -0.55
CA ILE A 499 -12.84 18.47 -1.92
C ILE A 499 -12.40 19.64 -2.82
N ALA A 500 -13.08 20.78 -2.72
CA ALA A 500 -12.75 21.98 -3.47
C ALA A 500 -11.43 22.63 -3.02
N LYS A 501 -11.07 22.58 -1.72
CA LYS A 501 -9.82 23.12 -1.18
C LYS A 501 -8.58 22.33 -1.62
N ASP A 502 -8.67 21.01 -1.77
CA ASP A 502 -7.55 20.18 -2.26
C ASP A 502 -7.19 20.49 -3.74
N GLY A 503 -8.10 21.14 -4.48
CA GLY A 503 -7.86 21.56 -5.85
C GLY A 503 -7.61 20.40 -6.82
N ILE A 504 -8.19 19.23 -6.52
CA ILE A 504 -8.17 18.02 -7.37
C ILE A 504 -9.14 18.10 -8.55
N ILE A 505 -10.22 18.88 -8.41
CA ILE A 505 -11.27 19.04 -9.43
C ILE A 505 -11.41 20.55 -9.72
N PRO A 506 -10.83 21.07 -10.82
CA PRO A 506 -10.74 22.52 -11.05
C PRO A 506 -12.08 23.25 -11.11
N PHE A 507 -13.14 22.62 -11.61
CA PHE A 507 -14.48 23.22 -11.69
C PHE A 507 -15.17 23.35 -10.32
N LEU A 508 -14.66 22.69 -9.27
CA LEU A 508 -15.17 22.83 -7.90
C LEU A 508 -14.51 23.96 -7.11
N THR A 509 -13.39 24.52 -7.58
CA THR A 509 -12.68 25.65 -6.93
C THR A 509 -13.59 26.82 -6.51
N PRO A 510 -14.65 27.22 -7.27
CA PRO A 510 -15.59 28.25 -6.82
C PRO A 510 -16.31 27.95 -5.51
N PHE A 511 -16.43 26.68 -5.08
CA PHE A 511 -17.06 26.26 -3.83
C PHE A 511 -16.09 26.19 -2.64
N ALA A 512 -14.78 26.35 -2.84
CA ALA A 512 -13.78 26.37 -1.76
C ALA A 512 -13.92 27.61 -0.85
N THR A 513 -14.46 28.71 -1.40
CA THR A 513 -14.57 30.01 -0.70
C THR A 513 -15.40 29.89 0.58
N SER A 514 -14.80 30.23 1.72
CA SER A 514 -15.48 30.26 3.02
C SER A 514 -15.98 31.66 3.37
N SER A 515 -17.09 31.73 4.11
CA SER A 515 -17.54 32.98 4.74
C SER A 515 -16.60 33.39 5.88
N SER A 516 -16.69 34.65 6.35
CA SER A 516 -15.97 35.15 7.53
C SER A 516 -16.20 34.32 8.81
N ARG A 517 -17.34 33.60 8.90
CA ARG A 517 -17.65 32.64 9.98
C ARG A 517 -17.07 31.23 9.78
N GLY A 518 -16.38 30.95 8.68
CA GLY A 518 -15.88 29.62 8.32
C GLY A 518 -16.89 28.70 7.63
N GLU A 519 -18.10 29.17 7.31
CA GLU A 519 -19.17 28.36 6.71
C GLU A 519 -19.19 28.45 5.16
N PRO A 520 -19.43 27.34 4.43
CA PRO A 520 -19.36 27.28 2.97
C PRO A 520 -20.69 27.64 2.27
N THR A 521 -20.98 28.93 2.14
CA THR A 521 -22.26 29.44 1.61
C THR A 521 -22.59 28.93 0.19
N ARG A 522 -21.62 28.92 -0.74
CA ARG A 522 -21.84 28.46 -2.11
C ARG A 522 -22.11 26.95 -2.19
N ALA A 523 -21.42 26.15 -1.39
CA ALA A 523 -21.64 24.70 -1.32
C ALA A 523 -23.01 24.37 -0.69
N LEU A 524 -23.47 25.16 0.28
CA LEU A 524 -24.80 25.03 0.86
C LEU A 524 -25.90 25.25 -0.20
N VAL A 525 -25.78 26.30 -1.02
CA VAL A 525 -26.74 26.56 -2.11
C VAL A 525 -26.81 25.40 -3.10
N LEU A 526 -25.66 24.86 -3.54
CA LEU A 526 -25.65 23.68 -4.42
C LEU A 526 -26.29 22.45 -3.77
N THR A 527 -25.99 22.21 -2.48
CA THR A 527 -26.54 21.09 -1.71
C THR A 527 -28.06 21.22 -1.55
N VAL A 528 -28.58 22.42 -1.30
CA VAL A 528 -30.03 22.70 -1.26
C VAL A 528 -30.67 22.45 -2.63
N LEU A 529 -30.04 22.85 -3.74
CA LEU A 529 -30.58 22.61 -5.10
C LEU A 529 -30.64 21.11 -5.45
N ILE A 530 -29.62 20.33 -5.09
CA ILE A 530 -29.61 18.87 -5.31
C ILE A 530 -30.63 18.17 -4.38
N CYS A 531 -30.72 18.59 -3.12
CA CYS A 531 -31.71 18.10 -2.15
C CYS A 531 -33.14 18.38 -2.62
N GLN A 532 -33.39 19.58 -3.16
CA GLN A 532 -34.66 19.96 -3.78
C GLN A 532 -35.04 19.04 -4.95
N GLY A 533 -34.06 18.62 -5.77
CA GLY A 533 -34.27 17.60 -6.81
C GLY A 533 -34.75 16.25 -6.25
N GLY A 534 -34.17 15.81 -5.13
CA GLY A 534 -34.61 14.60 -4.43
C GLY A 534 -36.03 14.71 -3.84
N ILE A 535 -36.38 15.88 -3.28
CA ILE A 535 -37.71 16.15 -2.71
C ILE A 535 -38.80 16.16 -3.78
N LEU A 536 -38.50 16.60 -5.01
CA LEU A 536 -39.46 16.59 -6.12
C LEU A 536 -39.91 15.18 -6.55
N LEU A 537 -39.15 14.12 -6.22
CA LEU A 537 -39.61 12.75 -6.43
C LEU A 537 -40.87 12.46 -5.59
N GLY A 538 -40.93 12.95 -4.35
CA GLY A 538 -42.11 12.92 -3.50
C GLY A 538 -42.38 11.61 -2.75
N ASN A 539 -41.65 10.53 -3.04
CA ASN A 539 -41.78 9.23 -2.36
C ASN A 539 -40.43 8.78 -1.78
N VAL A 540 -40.43 8.40 -0.48
CA VAL A 540 -39.26 7.88 0.24
C VAL A 540 -38.72 6.60 -0.40
N ASP A 541 -39.60 5.74 -0.91
CA ASP A 541 -39.26 4.36 -1.27
C ASP A 541 -38.61 4.24 -2.65
N TYR A 542 -38.75 5.25 -3.51
CA TYR A 542 -37.92 5.40 -4.73
C TYR A 542 -36.56 6.05 -4.42
N LEU A 543 -36.51 6.92 -3.41
CA LEU A 543 -35.28 7.65 -3.04
C LEU A 543 -34.31 6.75 -2.23
N ALA A 544 -34.82 5.82 -1.43
CA ALA A 544 -34.01 4.89 -0.64
C ALA A 544 -33.10 3.98 -1.50
N PRO A 545 -33.56 3.25 -2.53
CA PRO A 545 -32.70 2.48 -3.43
C PRO A 545 -31.67 3.33 -4.18
N LEU A 546 -32.04 4.54 -4.63
CA LEU A 546 -31.13 5.47 -5.30
C LEU A 546 -29.98 5.89 -4.37
N LEU A 547 -30.30 6.22 -3.12
CA LEU A 547 -29.31 6.52 -2.08
C LEU A 547 -28.42 5.32 -1.78
N SER A 548 -29.00 4.12 -1.67
CA SER A 548 -28.27 2.87 -1.43
C SER A 548 -27.18 2.62 -2.46
N MET A 549 -27.42 2.92 -3.75
CA MET A 549 -26.40 2.81 -4.82
C MET A 549 -25.15 3.66 -4.52
N PHE A 550 -25.31 4.92 -4.13
CA PHE A 550 -24.18 5.81 -3.84
C PHE A 550 -23.38 5.37 -2.60
N PHE A 551 -24.05 4.89 -1.55
CA PHE A 551 -23.37 4.41 -0.34
C PHE A 551 -22.69 3.04 -0.55
N LEU A 552 -23.35 2.08 -1.22
CA LEU A 552 -22.74 0.81 -1.62
C LEU A 552 -21.49 1.02 -2.47
N MET A 553 -21.52 1.99 -3.39
CA MET A 553 -20.37 2.33 -4.22
C MET A 553 -19.24 2.98 -3.42
N CYS A 554 -19.56 3.94 -2.53
CA CYS A 554 -18.61 4.56 -1.61
C CYS A 554 -17.89 3.51 -0.75
N TYR A 555 -18.64 2.60 -0.13
CA TYR A 555 -18.10 1.51 0.68
C TYR A 555 -17.32 0.50 -0.15
N GLY A 556 -17.79 0.19 -1.37
CA GLY A 556 -17.08 -0.63 -2.34
C GLY A 556 -15.69 -0.07 -2.68
N PHE A 557 -15.57 1.23 -2.99
CA PHE A 557 -14.27 1.85 -3.28
C PHE A 557 -13.32 1.88 -2.07
N VAL A 558 -13.83 2.14 -0.85
CA VAL A 558 -13.04 2.04 0.39
C VAL A 558 -12.49 0.62 0.59
N ASN A 559 -13.34 -0.39 0.42
CA ASN A 559 -12.97 -1.81 0.53
C ASN A 559 -11.97 -2.24 -0.55
N LEU A 560 -12.18 -1.83 -1.80
CA LEU A 560 -11.28 -2.08 -2.93
C LEU A 560 -9.89 -1.48 -2.67
N ALA A 561 -9.82 -0.21 -2.26
CA ALA A 561 -8.57 0.50 -2.05
C ALA A 561 -7.72 -0.15 -0.96
N CYS A 562 -8.30 -0.46 0.21
CA CYS A 562 -7.58 -1.14 1.29
C CYS A 562 -7.03 -2.51 0.85
N ALA A 563 -7.85 -3.33 0.17
CA ALA A 563 -7.41 -4.62 -0.36
C ALA A 563 -6.26 -4.47 -1.37
N LEU A 564 -6.40 -3.55 -2.33
CA LEU A 564 -5.44 -3.29 -3.40
C LEU A 564 -4.10 -2.76 -2.86
N GLN A 565 -4.12 -1.82 -1.92
CA GLN A 565 -2.91 -1.22 -1.34
C GLN A 565 -2.10 -2.22 -0.50
N THR A 566 -2.79 -3.12 0.20
CA THR A 566 -2.18 -4.26 0.90
C THR A 566 -1.56 -5.26 -0.09
N LEU A 567 -2.30 -5.64 -1.14
CA LEU A 567 -1.85 -6.63 -2.13
C LEU A 567 -0.67 -6.12 -2.98
N LEU A 568 -0.70 -4.84 -3.38
CA LEU A 568 0.36 -4.22 -4.17
C LEU A 568 1.62 -3.88 -3.37
N ARG A 569 1.55 -3.92 -2.03
CA ARG A 569 2.57 -3.41 -1.09
C ARG A 569 2.96 -1.97 -1.42
N THR A 570 2.00 -1.06 -1.26
CA THR A 570 2.26 0.39 -1.37
C THR A 570 3.13 0.86 -0.18
N PRO A 571 4.24 1.60 -0.40
CA PRO A 571 5.22 1.90 0.66
C PRO A 571 4.65 2.53 1.94
N ASN A 572 3.69 3.44 1.77
CA ASN A 572 3.06 4.23 2.83
C ASN A 572 1.87 3.54 3.51
N TRP A 573 1.55 2.29 3.15
CA TRP A 573 0.41 1.54 3.68
C TRP A 573 0.88 0.45 4.65
N ARG A 574 0.82 0.76 5.94
CA ARG A 574 1.25 -0.09 7.05
C ARG A 574 0.19 -0.05 8.17
N PRO A 575 -1.05 -0.53 7.92
CA PRO A 575 -2.15 -0.47 8.88
C PRO A 575 -1.83 -1.29 10.13
N ARG A 576 -2.02 -0.70 11.32
CA ARG A 576 -1.68 -1.31 12.62
C ARG A 576 -2.86 -2.00 13.33
N PHE A 577 -4.04 -2.05 12.69
CA PHE A 577 -5.24 -2.65 13.29
C PHE A 577 -5.19 -4.18 13.29
N LYS A 578 -5.15 -4.80 14.48
CA LYS A 578 -4.96 -6.25 14.67
C LYS A 578 -5.96 -7.16 13.93
N TYR A 579 -7.19 -6.70 13.73
CA TYR A 579 -8.25 -7.47 13.07
C TYR A 579 -8.38 -7.18 11.56
N TYR A 580 -7.41 -6.47 10.98
CA TYR A 580 -7.38 -6.19 9.55
C TYR A 580 -6.77 -7.36 8.75
N HIS A 581 -7.44 -7.76 7.68
CA HIS A 581 -6.86 -8.63 6.65
C HIS A 581 -7.47 -8.31 5.28
N TRP A 582 -6.67 -8.38 4.21
CA TRP A 582 -7.08 -7.98 2.85
C TRP A 582 -8.29 -8.75 2.33
N SER A 583 -8.46 -10.02 2.74
CA SER A 583 -9.62 -10.84 2.34
C SER A 583 -10.94 -10.37 2.95
N LEU A 584 -10.93 -9.73 4.13
CA LEU A 584 -12.13 -9.14 4.74
C LEU A 584 -12.59 -7.92 3.95
N SER A 585 -11.65 -7.05 3.53
CA SER A 585 -11.95 -5.95 2.61
C SER A 585 -12.42 -6.46 1.24
N PHE A 586 -11.82 -7.52 0.69
CA PHE A 586 -12.27 -8.12 -0.58
C PHE A 586 -13.68 -8.73 -0.47
N LEU A 587 -14.01 -9.40 0.64
CA LEU A 587 -15.37 -9.88 0.93
C LEU A 587 -16.37 -8.72 1.05
N GLY A 588 -15.98 -7.63 1.72
CA GLY A 588 -16.79 -6.41 1.81
C GLY A 588 -17.08 -5.79 0.45
N LEU A 589 -16.07 -5.72 -0.43
CA LEU A 589 -16.24 -5.31 -1.83
C LEU A 589 -17.20 -6.23 -2.60
N ALA A 590 -17.02 -7.54 -2.50
CA ALA A 590 -17.86 -8.52 -3.19
C ALA A 590 -19.33 -8.41 -2.77
N LEU A 591 -19.61 -8.24 -1.48
CA LEU A 591 -20.97 -8.04 -0.97
C LEU A 591 -21.56 -6.68 -1.38
N CYS A 592 -20.76 -5.59 -1.40
CA CYS A 592 -21.21 -4.29 -1.92
C CYS A 592 -21.66 -4.40 -3.38
N ILE A 593 -20.87 -5.07 -4.22
CA ILE A 593 -21.20 -5.29 -5.64
C ILE A 593 -22.44 -6.19 -5.78
N ALA A 594 -22.52 -7.28 -5.02
CA ALA A 594 -23.64 -8.22 -5.07
C ALA A 594 -24.98 -7.52 -4.76
N ILE A 595 -25.09 -6.78 -3.65
CA ILE A 595 -26.31 -6.04 -3.30
C ILE A 595 -26.65 -5.00 -4.38
N MET A 596 -25.65 -4.26 -4.86
CA MET A 596 -25.85 -3.21 -5.87
C MET A 596 -26.44 -3.77 -7.18
N PHE A 597 -25.95 -4.93 -7.65
CA PHE A 597 -26.52 -5.63 -8.80
C PHE A 597 -27.89 -6.25 -8.52
N MET A 598 -28.13 -6.78 -7.31
CA MET A 598 -29.43 -7.35 -6.91
C MET A 598 -30.55 -6.30 -6.90
N THR A 599 -30.29 -5.10 -6.37
CA THR A 599 -31.29 -4.02 -6.31
C THR A 599 -31.55 -3.38 -7.68
N SER A 600 -30.52 -3.12 -8.48
CA SER A 600 -30.69 -2.72 -9.90
C SER A 600 -29.37 -2.81 -10.68
N TRP A 601 -29.26 -3.83 -11.53
CA TRP A 601 -28.08 -4.03 -12.39
C TRP A 601 -27.80 -2.87 -13.36
N TYR A 602 -28.84 -2.19 -13.86
CA TYR A 602 -28.67 -1.09 -14.82
C TYR A 602 -28.23 0.22 -14.14
N TYR A 603 -28.76 0.53 -12.95
CA TYR A 603 -28.23 1.64 -12.14
C TYR A 603 -26.83 1.34 -11.62
N ALA A 604 -26.53 0.09 -11.24
CA ALA A 604 -25.19 -0.35 -10.84
C ALA A 604 -24.15 -0.10 -11.94
N LEU A 605 -24.42 -0.54 -13.18
CA LEU A 605 -23.52 -0.32 -14.32
C LEU A 605 -23.32 1.18 -14.62
N LEU A 606 -24.40 1.96 -14.63
CA LEU A 606 -24.33 3.41 -14.88
C LEU A 606 -23.47 4.13 -13.82
N ALA A 607 -23.70 3.82 -12.54
CA ALA A 607 -22.96 4.43 -11.45
C ALA A 607 -21.48 4.00 -11.45
N MET A 608 -21.17 2.74 -11.74
CA MET A 608 -19.78 2.26 -11.81
C MET A 608 -19.02 2.88 -12.97
N GLY A 609 -19.68 3.07 -14.12
CA GLY A 609 -19.14 3.82 -15.25
C GLY A 609 -18.82 5.26 -14.86
N MET A 610 -19.78 5.98 -14.26
CA MET A 610 -19.62 7.35 -13.78
C MET A 610 -18.46 7.48 -12.77
N ALA A 611 -18.39 6.60 -11.77
CA ALA A 611 -17.33 6.63 -10.77
C ALA A 611 -15.95 6.29 -11.35
N SER A 612 -15.88 5.37 -12.33
CA SER A 612 -14.64 5.08 -13.06
C SER A 612 -14.16 6.27 -13.88
N CYS A 613 -15.08 7.02 -14.50
CA CYS A 613 -14.77 8.28 -15.18
C CYS A 613 -14.29 9.36 -14.21
N ILE A 614 -14.90 9.51 -13.03
CA ILE A 614 -14.47 10.45 -11.98
C ILE A 614 -13.05 10.09 -11.49
N TYR A 615 -12.79 8.82 -11.19
CA TYR A 615 -11.46 8.36 -10.76
C TYR A 615 -10.39 8.65 -11.82
N LYS A 616 -10.63 8.25 -13.10
CA LYS A 616 -9.67 8.52 -14.19
C LYS A 616 -9.50 10.00 -14.52
N TYR A 617 -10.53 10.83 -14.33
CA TYR A 617 -10.41 12.28 -14.46
C TYR A 617 -9.49 12.87 -13.38
N ILE A 618 -9.64 12.45 -12.12
CA ILE A 618 -8.79 12.91 -11.01
C ILE A 618 -7.34 12.42 -11.19
N GLU A 619 -7.14 11.16 -11.60
CA GLU A 619 -5.82 10.58 -11.92
C GLU A 619 -5.11 11.40 -13.02
N TYR A 620 -5.80 11.72 -14.11
CA TYR A 620 -5.27 12.54 -15.20
C TYR A 620 -4.94 13.98 -14.75
N ARG A 621 -5.84 14.66 -14.02
CA ARG A 621 -5.62 16.02 -13.53
C ARG A 621 -4.54 16.09 -12.44
N GLY A 622 -4.38 15.02 -11.66
CA GLY A 622 -3.28 14.85 -10.71
C GLY A 622 -1.93 14.77 -11.42
N ALA A 623 -1.84 13.90 -12.43
CA ALA A 623 -0.65 13.78 -13.27
C ALA A 623 -0.30 15.08 -14.02
N GLU A 624 -1.29 15.79 -14.55
CA GLU A 624 -1.12 17.11 -15.20
C GLU A 624 -0.59 18.15 -14.21
N LYS A 625 -1.05 18.14 -12.95
CA LYS A 625 -0.62 19.06 -11.90
C LYS A 625 0.79 18.74 -11.34
N GLU A 626 1.17 17.46 -11.29
CA GLU A 626 2.50 17.03 -10.80
C GLU A 626 3.60 17.14 -11.88
N TRP A 627 3.26 16.90 -13.16
CA TRP A 627 4.25 16.78 -14.25
C TRP A 627 4.06 17.75 -15.43
N GLY A 628 3.02 18.59 -15.43
CA GLY A 628 2.73 19.57 -16.49
C GLY A 628 2.06 19.01 -17.76
N ASP A 629 2.08 17.70 -17.97
CA ASP A 629 1.42 16.98 -19.06
C ASP A 629 0.72 15.76 -18.45
N GLY A 630 -0.61 15.64 -18.59
CA GLY A 630 -1.36 14.54 -18.00
C GLY A 630 -0.99 13.17 -18.56
N ILE A 631 -0.77 13.02 -19.88
CA ILE A 631 -0.49 11.71 -20.49
C ILE A 631 0.93 11.25 -20.16
N ARG A 632 1.92 12.16 -20.24
CA ARG A 632 3.30 11.84 -19.84
C ARG A 632 3.45 11.70 -18.33
N GLY A 633 2.72 12.50 -17.55
CA GLY A 633 2.69 12.42 -16.10
C GLY A 633 2.20 11.07 -15.59
N LEU A 634 1.15 10.50 -16.17
CA LEU A 634 0.68 9.15 -15.83
C LEU A 634 1.78 8.09 -16.03
N ALA A 635 2.52 8.17 -17.14
CA ALA A 635 3.65 7.27 -17.40
C ALA A 635 4.82 7.49 -16.43
N LEU A 636 5.10 8.74 -16.04
CA LEU A 636 6.16 9.09 -15.09
C LEU A 636 5.81 8.66 -13.65
N SER A 637 4.58 8.88 -13.19
CA SER A 637 4.11 8.40 -11.89
C SER A 637 4.11 6.86 -11.82
N ALA A 638 3.68 6.17 -12.87
CA ALA A 638 3.75 4.71 -12.94
C ALA A 638 5.19 4.17 -12.91
N ALA A 639 6.13 4.84 -13.60
CA ALA A 639 7.55 4.50 -13.56
C ALA A 639 8.16 4.75 -12.17
N ARG A 640 7.93 5.93 -11.57
CA ARG A 640 8.37 6.29 -10.22
C ARG A 640 7.87 5.31 -9.16
N TYR A 641 6.57 4.99 -9.19
CA TYR A 641 5.97 4.02 -8.27
C TYR A 641 6.60 2.63 -8.41
N SER A 642 6.84 2.18 -9.65
CA SER A 642 7.49 0.90 -9.94
C SER A 642 8.94 0.86 -9.44
N LEU A 643 9.68 1.97 -9.53
CA LEU A 643 11.06 2.08 -9.07
C LEU A 643 11.18 2.08 -7.54
N LEU A 644 10.33 2.83 -6.84
CA LEU A 644 10.29 2.82 -5.36
C LEU A 644 9.97 1.42 -4.83
N ARG A 645 9.04 0.70 -5.46
CA ARG A 645 8.71 -0.69 -5.07
C ARG A 645 9.79 -1.71 -5.44
N LEU A 646 10.78 -1.36 -6.26
CA LEU A 646 11.97 -2.19 -6.51
C LEU A 646 13.07 -1.98 -5.45
N GLU A 647 12.90 -1.02 -4.55
CA GLU A 647 13.87 -0.68 -3.50
C GLU A 647 13.50 -1.26 -2.12
N GLU A 648 12.20 -1.40 -1.81
CA GLU A 648 11.69 -1.97 -0.55
C GLU A 648 11.88 -3.51 -0.38
N GLY A 649 12.80 -4.14 -1.11
CA GLY A 649 13.04 -5.59 -1.01
C GLY A 649 14.46 -6.01 -1.36
N PRO A 650 15.05 -7.00 -0.64
CA PRO A 650 16.36 -7.53 -0.99
C PRO A 650 16.31 -8.19 -2.37
N PRO A 651 17.20 -7.83 -3.31
CA PRO A 651 17.17 -8.36 -4.67
C PRO A 651 17.29 -9.87 -4.64
N HIS A 652 16.33 -10.58 -5.23
CA HIS A 652 16.21 -12.04 -5.14
C HIS A 652 17.37 -12.77 -5.85
N THR A 653 18.47 -12.99 -5.11
CA THR A 653 19.75 -13.53 -5.61
C THR A 653 19.65 -14.88 -6.31
N LYS A 654 18.63 -15.69 -6.00
CA LYS A 654 18.47 -17.07 -6.50
C LYS A 654 18.25 -17.19 -8.01
N ASN A 655 17.75 -16.14 -8.68
CA ASN A 655 17.48 -16.15 -10.13
C ASN A 655 18.18 -14.97 -10.81
N TRP A 656 19.51 -15.01 -10.85
CA TRP A 656 20.30 -14.06 -11.62
C TRP A 656 19.90 -14.06 -13.11
N ARG A 657 19.90 -12.87 -13.71
CA ARG A 657 19.71 -12.62 -15.16
C ARG A 657 20.59 -11.42 -15.55
N PRO A 658 21.20 -11.41 -16.75
CA PRO A 658 22.09 -10.33 -17.17
C PRO A 658 21.30 -9.05 -17.46
N GLN A 659 21.68 -7.94 -16.85
CA GLN A 659 21.20 -6.58 -17.13
C GLN A 659 22.39 -5.79 -17.66
N ILE A 660 22.34 -5.37 -18.92
CA ILE A 660 23.56 -5.11 -19.71
C ILE A 660 23.92 -3.62 -19.73
N LEU A 661 25.18 -3.31 -19.45
CA LEU A 661 25.84 -2.06 -19.77
C LEU A 661 26.81 -2.28 -20.94
N ILE A 662 26.56 -1.67 -22.10
CA ILE A 662 27.45 -1.73 -23.26
C ILE A 662 28.40 -0.53 -23.22
N LEU A 663 29.71 -0.78 -23.11
CA LEU A 663 30.75 0.26 -23.21
C LEU A 663 31.19 0.39 -24.67
N ALA A 664 30.58 1.33 -25.39
CA ALA A 664 30.83 1.54 -26.82
C ALA A 664 31.95 2.57 -27.05
N LYS A 665 33.09 2.17 -27.63
CA LYS A 665 34.10 3.11 -28.14
C LYS A 665 33.60 3.74 -29.45
N LEU A 666 33.64 5.05 -29.55
CA LEU A 666 33.35 5.82 -30.76
C LEU A 666 34.61 5.93 -31.65
N THR A 667 34.42 6.21 -32.94
CA THR A 667 35.41 6.81 -33.84
C THR A 667 35.40 8.33 -33.72
N ASP A 668 36.36 8.98 -34.35
CA ASP A 668 36.47 10.45 -34.36
C ASP A 668 35.27 11.11 -35.07
N ASP A 669 34.61 10.40 -36.01
CA ASP A 669 33.33 10.77 -36.63
C ASP A 669 32.11 10.67 -35.69
N LEU A 670 32.31 10.37 -34.40
CA LEU A 670 31.26 10.14 -33.40
C LEU A 670 30.33 8.94 -33.74
N VAL A 671 30.85 7.93 -34.43
CA VAL A 671 30.13 6.68 -34.79
C VAL A 671 30.64 5.50 -33.94
N PRO A 672 29.80 4.55 -33.48
CA PRO A 672 30.27 3.40 -32.70
C PRO A 672 31.19 2.47 -33.50
N LYS A 673 32.45 2.30 -33.07
CA LYS A 673 33.49 1.56 -33.82
C LYS A 673 33.13 0.08 -34.07
N TYR A 674 32.34 -0.54 -33.19
CA TYR A 674 31.95 -1.95 -33.30
C TYR A 674 30.41 -2.10 -33.25
N ARG A 675 29.74 -1.83 -34.38
CA ARG A 675 28.27 -2.02 -34.54
C ARG A 675 27.78 -3.39 -34.05
N LYS A 676 28.52 -4.47 -34.36
CA LYS A 676 28.15 -5.85 -33.98
C LYS A 676 28.10 -6.11 -32.48
N LEU A 677 28.65 -5.21 -31.64
CA LEU A 677 28.49 -5.27 -30.19
C LEU A 677 27.02 -5.07 -29.77
N PHE A 678 26.28 -4.23 -30.49
CA PHE A 678 24.85 -4.01 -30.30
C PHE A 678 24.04 -5.21 -30.82
N ALA A 679 24.42 -5.79 -31.97
CA ALA A 679 23.83 -7.01 -32.50
C ALA A 679 23.96 -8.17 -31.49
N PHE A 680 25.15 -8.42 -30.95
CA PHE A 680 25.39 -9.44 -29.92
C PHE A 680 24.54 -9.22 -28.66
N ALA A 681 24.46 -7.99 -28.14
CA ALA A 681 23.60 -7.69 -27.00
C ALA A 681 22.10 -7.89 -27.31
N SER A 682 21.66 -7.54 -28.52
CA SER A 682 20.29 -7.78 -29.02
C SER A 682 19.97 -9.28 -29.06
N GLN A 683 20.91 -10.09 -29.56
CA GLN A 683 20.80 -11.56 -29.61
C GLN A 683 20.74 -12.19 -28.20
N LEU A 684 21.63 -11.78 -27.28
CA LEU A 684 21.69 -12.29 -25.90
C LEU A 684 20.46 -11.93 -25.05
N LYS A 685 19.78 -10.82 -25.37
CA LYS A 685 18.62 -10.32 -24.60
C LYS A 685 17.26 -10.55 -25.27
N ALA A 686 17.23 -10.82 -26.56
CA ALA A 686 16.01 -10.93 -27.38
C ALA A 686 14.98 -9.81 -27.14
N GLY A 687 15.47 -8.58 -26.89
CA GLY A 687 14.64 -7.40 -26.59
C GLY A 687 13.89 -7.41 -25.25
N LYS A 688 14.32 -8.22 -24.27
CA LYS A 688 13.75 -8.30 -22.90
C LYS A 688 14.71 -7.73 -21.85
N GLY A 689 14.18 -7.22 -20.73
CA GLY A 689 15.00 -6.74 -19.60
C GLY A 689 15.75 -5.43 -19.86
N LEU A 690 16.69 -5.07 -18.99
CA LEU A 690 17.43 -3.81 -19.07
C LEU A 690 18.67 -3.96 -19.95
N THR A 691 18.83 -3.01 -20.88
CA THR A 691 20.08 -2.75 -21.61
C THR A 691 20.31 -1.24 -21.62
N ILE A 692 21.54 -0.81 -21.35
CA ILE A 692 21.97 0.59 -21.40
C ILE A 692 23.26 0.64 -22.21
N SER A 693 23.34 1.54 -23.18
CA SER A 693 24.55 1.73 -24.01
C SER A 693 25.17 3.08 -23.67
N VAL A 694 26.44 3.09 -23.29
CA VAL A 694 27.14 4.31 -22.92
C VAL A 694 28.46 4.47 -23.67
N SER A 695 28.88 5.71 -23.85
CA SER A 695 30.21 6.06 -24.32
C SER A 695 30.84 7.17 -23.49
N CYS A 696 32.16 7.28 -23.59
CA CYS A 696 32.99 8.26 -22.89
C CYS A 696 33.84 9.00 -23.92
N ILE A 697 33.60 10.31 -24.08
CA ILE A 697 34.34 11.19 -25.00
C ILE A 697 35.44 11.92 -24.21
N PRO A 698 36.70 11.92 -24.66
CA PRO A 698 37.76 12.73 -24.06
C PRO A 698 37.52 14.22 -24.33
N GLY A 699 37.42 15.05 -23.29
CA GLY A 699 37.26 16.49 -23.47
C GLY A 699 36.76 17.25 -22.23
N ASP A 700 36.36 18.51 -22.42
CA ASP A 700 35.64 19.31 -21.43
C ASP A 700 34.17 19.46 -21.87
N TYR A 701 33.24 19.11 -20.98
CA TYR A 701 31.81 19.14 -21.29
C TYR A 701 31.31 20.53 -21.71
N THR A 702 31.93 21.60 -21.23
CA THR A 702 31.57 22.98 -21.59
C THR A 702 31.75 23.27 -23.09
N GLN A 703 32.75 22.65 -23.72
CA GLN A 703 33.09 22.82 -25.14
C GLN A 703 32.40 21.76 -25.98
N ASN A 704 32.51 20.48 -25.60
CA ASN A 704 32.08 19.33 -26.40
C ASN A 704 30.60 18.93 -26.16
N SER A 705 29.78 19.79 -25.54
CA SER A 705 28.35 19.50 -25.26
C SER A 705 27.52 19.19 -26.52
N GLY A 706 27.79 19.89 -27.63
CA GLY A 706 27.15 19.62 -28.92
C GLY A 706 27.54 18.27 -29.53
N GLU A 707 28.84 17.92 -29.45
CA GLU A 707 29.36 16.62 -29.89
C GLU A 707 28.78 15.47 -29.07
N ALA A 708 28.68 15.63 -27.74
CA ALA A 708 28.06 14.64 -26.86
C ALA A 708 26.59 14.39 -27.23
N LEU A 709 25.84 15.44 -27.61
CA LEU A 709 24.47 15.30 -28.08
C LEU A 709 24.39 14.60 -29.45
N ALA A 710 25.30 14.92 -30.39
CA ALA A 710 25.40 14.25 -31.69
C ALA A 710 25.77 12.76 -31.53
N ALA A 711 26.77 12.43 -30.73
CA ALA A 711 27.17 11.07 -30.38
C ALA A 711 26.02 10.29 -29.71
N LYS A 712 25.24 10.93 -28.82
CA LYS A 712 24.06 10.31 -28.17
C LYS A 712 22.95 10.02 -29.19
N GLN A 713 22.77 10.84 -30.21
CA GLN A 713 21.86 10.56 -31.34
C GLN A 713 22.40 9.43 -32.24
N SER A 714 23.70 9.43 -32.56
CA SER A 714 24.42 8.39 -33.32
C SER A 714 24.26 7.01 -32.67
N LEU A 715 24.60 6.88 -31.39
CA LEU A 715 24.40 5.67 -30.58
C LEU A 715 22.93 5.22 -30.54
N LYS A 716 21.99 6.16 -30.38
CA LYS A 716 20.55 5.86 -30.38
C LYS A 716 20.05 5.34 -31.73
N LYS A 717 20.60 5.84 -32.84
CA LYS A 717 20.34 5.33 -34.19
C LYS A 717 20.88 3.91 -34.35
N THR A 718 22.14 3.64 -34.01
CA THR A 718 22.73 2.29 -34.09
C THR A 718 21.98 1.27 -33.21
N ALA A 719 21.60 1.67 -31.99
CA ALA A 719 20.81 0.81 -31.10
C ALA A 719 19.42 0.48 -31.69
N ALA A 720 18.75 1.45 -32.34
CA ALA A 720 17.47 1.23 -33.00
C ALA A 720 17.60 0.32 -34.24
N GLU A 721 18.65 0.49 -35.05
CA GLU A 721 18.93 -0.37 -36.21
C GLU A 721 19.14 -1.84 -35.81
N GLU A 722 19.93 -2.09 -34.76
CA GLU A 722 20.12 -3.45 -34.19
C GLU A 722 18.99 -3.91 -33.26
N ARG A 723 17.87 -3.16 -33.20
CA ARG A 723 16.66 -3.47 -32.42
C ARG A 723 16.89 -3.62 -30.91
N VAL A 724 17.97 -3.03 -30.39
CA VAL A 724 18.30 -3.00 -28.97
C VAL A 724 17.31 -2.11 -28.23
N LYS A 725 16.36 -2.74 -27.53
CA LYS A 725 15.45 -2.05 -26.61
C LYS A 725 16.21 -1.69 -25.33
N GLY A 726 16.62 -0.43 -25.22
CA GLY A 726 17.42 0.05 -24.10
C GLY A 726 17.56 1.56 -24.05
N PHE A 727 18.30 2.04 -23.05
CA PHE A 727 18.65 3.45 -22.89
C PHE A 727 20.03 3.73 -23.48
N VAL A 728 20.29 5.01 -23.81
CA VAL A 728 21.56 5.45 -24.42
C VAL A 728 22.02 6.73 -23.73
N ASP A 729 23.30 6.80 -23.35
CA ASP A 729 23.92 8.01 -22.82
C ASP A 729 25.38 8.22 -23.28
N VAL A 730 25.89 9.42 -23.08
CA VAL A 730 27.28 9.82 -23.40
C VAL A 730 27.81 10.72 -22.29
N LEU A 731 28.94 10.35 -21.73
CA LEU A 731 29.71 11.16 -20.79
C LEU A 731 30.86 11.86 -21.53
N VAL A 732 31.14 13.11 -21.19
CA VAL A 732 32.39 13.79 -21.56
C VAL A 732 33.26 13.85 -20.31
N ALA A 733 34.52 13.41 -20.40
CA ALA A 733 35.45 13.38 -19.29
C ALA A 733 36.89 13.71 -19.74
N LYS A 734 37.66 14.39 -18.89
CA LYS A 734 39.07 14.72 -19.19
C LYS A 734 39.94 13.47 -19.24
N ASN A 735 39.69 12.51 -18.35
CA ASN A 735 40.28 11.18 -18.37
C ASN A 735 39.23 10.12 -18.73
N VAL A 736 39.44 9.41 -19.83
CA VAL A 736 38.52 8.34 -20.29
C VAL A 736 38.38 7.22 -19.23
N VAL A 737 39.46 6.90 -18.52
CA VAL A 737 39.49 5.89 -17.45
C VAL A 737 38.54 6.26 -16.30
N GLU A 738 38.61 7.51 -15.82
CA GLU A 738 37.76 7.99 -14.73
C GLU A 738 36.30 8.04 -15.17
N GLY A 739 36.03 8.55 -16.38
CA GLY A 739 34.68 8.57 -16.95
C GLY A 739 34.07 7.18 -17.11
N LEU A 740 34.84 6.18 -17.59
CA LEU A 740 34.38 4.79 -17.66
C LEU A 740 34.12 4.20 -16.25
N SER A 741 34.96 4.51 -15.27
CA SER A 741 34.76 4.08 -13.88
C SER A 741 33.50 4.71 -13.26
N SER A 742 33.24 6.01 -13.51
CA SER A 742 32.00 6.68 -13.10
C SER A 742 30.76 6.09 -13.79
N LEU A 743 30.84 5.76 -15.09
CA LEU A 743 29.75 5.11 -15.82
C LEU A 743 29.44 3.71 -15.25
N ILE A 744 30.48 2.93 -14.91
CA ILE A 744 30.35 1.61 -14.29
C ILE A 744 29.63 1.68 -12.94
N GLN A 745 29.87 2.73 -12.15
CA GLN A 745 29.31 2.87 -10.79
C GLN A 745 27.92 3.53 -10.76
N ASN A 746 27.71 4.57 -11.57
CA ASN A 746 26.57 5.48 -11.43
C ASN A 746 25.43 5.23 -12.44
N THR A 747 25.57 4.29 -13.38
CA THR A 747 24.53 4.02 -14.38
C THR A 747 23.35 3.26 -13.77
N GLY A 748 22.15 3.84 -13.81
CA GLY A 748 20.91 3.21 -13.36
C GLY A 748 20.04 4.16 -12.54
N LEU A 749 18.95 3.66 -11.95
CA LEU A 749 18.12 4.41 -11.01
C LEU A 749 17.47 3.47 -9.98
N GLY A 750 17.82 3.64 -8.70
CA GLY A 750 17.35 2.79 -7.60
C GLY A 750 17.64 1.31 -7.84
N GLY A 751 16.60 0.47 -7.74
CA GLY A 751 16.69 -0.97 -8.07
C GLY A 751 16.92 -1.30 -9.55
N LEU A 752 16.70 -0.36 -10.48
CA LEU A 752 16.86 -0.56 -11.92
C LEU A 752 18.26 -0.16 -12.39
N LYS A 753 19.22 -1.09 -12.24
CA LYS A 753 20.64 -0.90 -12.60
C LYS A 753 21.21 -2.11 -13.36
N PRO A 754 22.27 -1.93 -14.18
CA PRO A 754 22.97 -3.04 -14.81
C PRO A 754 23.68 -3.92 -13.75
N ASN A 755 24.02 -5.14 -14.15
CA ASN A 755 24.84 -6.07 -13.36
C ASN A 755 25.88 -6.81 -14.22
N THR A 756 25.90 -6.55 -15.53
CA THR A 756 26.74 -7.20 -16.54
C THR A 756 27.29 -6.13 -17.46
N VAL A 757 28.61 -6.04 -17.62
CA VAL A 757 29.27 -5.10 -18.53
C VAL A 757 29.77 -5.82 -19.77
N ILE A 758 29.43 -5.30 -20.95
CA ILE A 758 30.02 -5.71 -22.23
C ILE A 758 31.12 -4.69 -22.61
N LEU A 759 32.34 -5.17 -22.79
CA LEU A 759 33.52 -4.38 -23.16
C LEU A 759 34.22 -5.01 -24.36
N GLY A 760 34.42 -4.25 -25.44
CA GLY A 760 35.08 -4.76 -26.65
C GLY A 760 36.60 -4.98 -26.48
N TRP A 761 37.15 -5.99 -27.17
CA TRP A 761 38.60 -6.26 -27.16
C TRP A 761 39.43 -5.07 -27.71
N PRO A 762 40.57 -4.70 -27.10
CA PRO A 762 41.44 -3.64 -27.59
C PRO A 762 42.29 -4.11 -28.79
N TYR A 763 41.69 -4.26 -29.97
CA TYR A 763 42.42 -4.56 -31.20
C TYR A 763 43.56 -3.59 -31.49
N GLY A 764 44.70 -4.10 -31.95
CA GLY A 764 45.89 -3.32 -32.31
C GLY A 764 46.83 -2.99 -31.14
N TRP A 765 46.56 -3.47 -29.93
CA TRP A 765 47.29 -3.10 -28.71
C TRP A 765 48.81 -3.39 -28.72
N ARG A 766 49.27 -4.39 -29.49
CA ARG A 766 50.70 -4.69 -29.74
C ARG A 766 51.39 -3.75 -30.75
N GLN A 767 50.62 -2.95 -31.50
CA GLN A 767 51.10 -2.20 -32.68
C GLN A 767 51.01 -0.67 -32.52
N SER A 768 50.13 -0.18 -31.64
CA SER A 768 50.02 1.25 -31.35
C SER A 768 51.02 1.69 -30.28
N GLU A 769 51.86 2.69 -30.56
CA GLU A 769 52.76 3.31 -29.58
C GLU A 769 52.01 4.03 -28.43
N GLU A 770 50.68 4.20 -28.55
CA GLU A 770 49.81 4.63 -27.44
C GLU A 770 49.70 3.56 -26.34
N GLU A 771 50.63 3.57 -25.37
CA GLU A 771 50.59 2.77 -24.13
C GLU A 771 49.25 2.85 -23.36
N ARG A 772 48.44 3.88 -23.65
CA ARG A 772 47.18 4.18 -22.98
C ARG A 772 46.07 3.17 -23.30
N THR A 773 46.01 2.61 -24.51
CA THR A 773 44.81 1.87 -24.95
C THR A 773 44.56 0.56 -24.18
N TRP A 774 45.60 -0.24 -23.93
CA TRP A 774 45.44 -1.47 -23.13
C TRP A 774 45.33 -1.19 -21.62
N ARG A 775 46.00 -0.14 -21.11
CA ARG A 775 45.83 0.30 -19.71
C ARG A 775 44.39 0.74 -19.42
N VAL A 776 43.74 1.45 -20.35
CA VAL A 776 42.31 1.80 -20.27
C VAL A 776 41.45 0.53 -20.16
N PHE A 777 41.71 -0.49 -20.99
CA PHE A 777 41.00 -1.77 -20.91
C PHE A 777 41.19 -2.44 -19.54
N LEU A 778 42.43 -2.65 -19.08
CA LEU A 778 42.68 -3.32 -17.79
C LEU A 778 42.12 -2.57 -16.58
N GLN A 779 42.23 -1.24 -16.55
CA GLN A 779 41.66 -0.46 -15.45
C GLN A 779 40.13 -0.42 -15.47
N THR A 780 39.52 -0.56 -16.66
CA THR A 780 38.08 -0.79 -16.81
C THR A 780 37.71 -2.18 -16.26
N VAL A 781 38.45 -3.24 -16.61
CA VAL A 781 38.25 -4.61 -16.06
C VAL A 781 38.35 -4.62 -14.53
N ARG A 782 39.34 -3.93 -13.94
CA ARG A 782 39.45 -3.76 -12.49
C ARG A 782 38.25 -3.01 -11.90
N SER A 783 37.78 -1.94 -12.55
CA SER A 783 36.60 -1.18 -12.11
C SER A 783 35.31 -2.03 -12.12
N VAL A 784 35.10 -2.86 -13.15
CA VAL A 784 33.95 -3.79 -13.21
C VAL A 784 34.01 -4.85 -12.09
N ALA A 785 35.18 -5.41 -11.84
CA ALA A 785 35.38 -6.37 -10.75
C ALA A 785 35.16 -5.73 -9.36
N ALA A 786 35.68 -4.52 -9.13
CA ALA A 786 35.47 -3.76 -7.89
C ALA A 786 33.99 -3.40 -7.66
N ALA A 787 33.26 -3.04 -8.73
CA ALA A 787 31.82 -2.82 -8.72
C ALA A 787 30.99 -4.10 -8.51
N LYS A 788 31.61 -5.28 -8.48
CA LYS A 788 30.97 -6.60 -8.34
C LYS A 788 29.87 -6.80 -9.39
N MET A 789 30.21 -6.52 -10.64
CA MET A 789 29.42 -6.86 -11.84
C MET A 789 30.09 -7.97 -12.65
N ALA A 790 29.29 -8.74 -13.38
CA ALA A 790 29.79 -9.68 -14.36
C ALA A 790 30.40 -8.93 -15.56
N LEU A 791 31.38 -9.54 -16.23
CA LEU A 791 32.08 -8.98 -17.38
C LEU A 791 32.00 -9.93 -18.57
N LEU A 792 31.72 -9.37 -19.74
CA LEU A 792 31.67 -10.07 -21.03
C LEU A 792 32.59 -9.35 -22.04
N VAL A 793 33.61 -10.04 -22.53
CA VAL A 793 34.56 -9.50 -23.52
C VAL A 793 34.51 -10.37 -24.78
N PRO A 794 33.76 -9.96 -25.82
CA PRO A 794 33.79 -10.62 -27.12
C PRO A 794 35.04 -10.24 -27.92
N LYS A 795 35.94 -11.20 -28.13
CA LYS A 795 37.04 -11.16 -29.09
C LYS A 795 36.56 -11.77 -30.41
N GLY A 796 36.95 -11.16 -31.52
CA GLY A 796 36.44 -11.52 -32.86
C GLY A 796 35.11 -10.86 -33.24
N ILE A 797 34.69 -9.77 -32.58
CA ILE A 797 33.34 -9.18 -32.72
C ILE A 797 32.92 -8.83 -34.16
N ASN A 798 33.86 -8.54 -35.07
CA ASN A 798 33.56 -8.30 -36.48
C ASN A 798 33.07 -9.57 -37.22
N PHE A 799 33.51 -10.75 -36.77
CA PHE A 799 33.12 -12.06 -37.32
C PHE A 799 31.81 -12.60 -36.72
N PHE A 800 31.24 -11.97 -35.68
CA PHE A 800 29.95 -12.40 -35.11
C PHE A 800 28.83 -12.24 -36.15
N PRO A 801 27.79 -13.09 -36.11
CA PRO A 801 26.67 -13.00 -37.03
C PRO A 801 25.86 -11.73 -36.80
N ASP A 802 25.34 -11.15 -37.87
CA ASP A 802 24.32 -10.11 -37.79
C ASP A 802 22.96 -10.71 -37.40
N SER A 803 22.10 -9.88 -36.78
CA SER A 803 20.85 -10.31 -36.14
C SER A 803 19.83 -10.97 -37.10
N SER A 804 20.06 -10.90 -38.42
CA SER A 804 19.30 -11.55 -39.50
C SER A 804 19.78 -12.96 -39.86
N GLU A 805 21.04 -13.28 -39.61
CA GLU A 805 21.68 -14.51 -40.06
C GLU A 805 21.28 -15.72 -39.18
N LYS A 806 21.52 -16.92 -39.69
CA LYS A 806 21.32 -18.19 -38.98
C LYS A 806 22.60 -19.01 -39.07
N ILE A 807 23.17 -19.35 -37.91
CA ILE A 807 24.33 -20.23 -37.80
C ILE A 807 23.86 -21.66 -37.50
N ILE A 808 24.61 -22.63 -38.02
CA ILE A 808 24.53 -24.05 -37.67
C ILE A 808 25.95 -24.47 -37.27
N GLY A 809 26.09 -25.28 -36.21
CA GLY A 809 27.39 -25.70 -35.68
C GLY A 809 27.34 -25.86 -34.16
N ASN A 810 28.50 -25.78 -33.51
CA ASN A 810 28.64 -25.96 -32.06
C ASN A 810 28.91 -24.63 -31.35
N ILE A 811 28.31 -24.45 -30.17
CA ILE A 811 28.72 -23.49 -29.15
C ILE A 811 29.45 -24.29 -28.07
N ASP A 812 30.72 -23.98 -27.87
CA ASP A 812 31.60 -24.71 -26.97
C ASP A 812 31.85 -23.90 -25.71
N VAL A 813 31.66 -24.53 -24.55
CA VAL A 813 31.75 -23.88 -23.23
C VAL A 813 32.86 -24.53 -22.43
N TRP A 814 33.93 -23.78 -22.18
CA TRP A 814 35.08 -24.20 -21.39
C TRP A 814 34.93 -23.74 -19.95
N TRP A 815 34.42 -24.62 -19.09
CA TRP A 815 34.32 -24.40 -17.65
C TRP A 815 35.64 -24.81 -16.97
N ILE A 816 36.46 -23.81 -16.66
CA ILE A 816 37.76 -23.97 -16.00
C ILE A 816 37.63 -23.48 -14.55
N VAL A 817 37.30 -24.40 -13.64
CA VAL A 817 37.14 -24.19 -12.18
C VAL A 817 35.96 -23.27 -11.78
N HIS A 818 35.90 -22.03 -12.28
CA HIS A 818 35.03 -20.96 -11.77
C HIS A 818 33.81 -20.65 -12.66
N ASP A 819 32.85 -19.90 -12.10
CA ASP A 819 31.72 -19.26 -12.80
C ASP A 819 30.79 -20.15 -13.65
N GLY A 820 30.87 -21.48 -13.55
CA GLY A 820 30.15 -22.45 -14.40
C GLY A 820 28.65 -22.18 -14.60
N GLY A 821 27.94 -21.68 -13.58
CA GLY A 821 26.53 -21.29 -13.72
C GLY A 821 26.29 -20.14 -14.72
N LEU A 822 27.17 -19.13 -14.75
CA LEU A 822 27.09 -18.04 -15.72
C LEU A 822 27.50 -18.53 -17.11
N LEU A 823 28.54 -19.36 -17.21
CA LEU A 823 28.99 -19.97 -18.46
C LEU A 823 27.95 -20.92 -19.08
N MET A 824 27.09 -21.57 -18.27
CA MET A 824 25.94 -22.36 -18.76
C MET A 824 24.76 -21.47 -19.17
N LEU A 825 24.49 -20.38 -18.43
CA LEU A 825 23.32 -19.52 -18.69
C LEU A 825 23.43 -18.67 -19.96
N LEU A 826 24.62 -18.14 -20.27
CA LEU A 826 24.85 -17.30 -21.45
C LEU A 826 24.54 -18.00 -22.79
N PRO A 827 25.09 -19.19 -23.11
CA PRO A 827 24.78 -19.91 -24.35
C PRO A 827 23.35 -20.47 -24.36
N PHE A 828 22.80 -20.85 -23.20
CA PHE A 828 21.38 -21.23 -23.10
C PHE A 828 20.46 -20.07 -23.53
N LEU A 829 20.69 -18.85 -23.02
CA LEU A 829 19.95 -17.66 -23.45
C LEU A 829 20.20 -17.34 -24.94
N LEU A 830 21.44 -17.45 -25.41
CA LEU A 830 21.80 -17.18 -26.79
C LEU A 830 21.10 -18.15 -27.78
N LYS A 831 21.01 -19.45 -27.45
CA LYS A 831 20.29 -20.49 -28.22
C LYS A 831 18.77 -20.24 -28.28
N GLN A 832 18.19 -19.38 -27.43
CA GLN A 832 16.80 -18.92 -27.60
C GLN A 832 16.63 -17.96 -28.79
N HIS A 833 17.70 -17.31 -29.27
CA HIS A 833 17.64 -16.38 -30.41
C HIS A 833 17.67 -17.11 -31.76
N ARG A 834 16.95 -16.56 -32.76
CA ARG A 834 16.80 -17.15 -34.10
C ARG A 834 18.10 -17.48 -34.83
N THR A 835 19.18 -16.75 -34.50
CA THR A 835 20.51 -16.89 -35.09
C THR A 835 21.26 -18.13 -34.61
N TRP A 836 21.08 -18.50 -33.33
CA TRP A 836 21.85 -19.55 -32.66
C TRP A 836 21.01 -20.78 -32.30
N LYS A 837 19.69 -20.74 -32.53
CA LYS A 837 18.74 -21.83 -32.22
C LYS A 837 19.16 -23.20 -32.78
N ASN A 838 19.78 -23.23 -33.95
CA ASN A 838 20.19 -24.46 -34.62
C ASN A 838 21.58 -24.97 -34.15
N CYS A 839 22.22 -24.31 -33.18
CA CYS A 839 23.52 -24.74 -32.67
C CYS A 839 23.37 -25.80 -31.57
N LYS A 840 24.26 -26.79 -31.59
CA LYS A 840 24.49 -27.69 -30.46
C LYS A 840 25.30 -26.98 -29.38
N MET A 841 25.18 -27.43 -28.13
CA MET A 841 26.00 -26.94 -27.03
C MET A 841 26.87 -28.07 -26.50
N ARG A 842 28.18 -27.80 -26.37
CA ARG A 842 29.16 -28.73 -25.78
C ARG A 842 29.79 -28.06 -24.56
N ILE A 843 29.89 -28.79 -23.45
CA ILE A 843 30.49 -28.30 -22.20
C ILE A 843 31.73 -29.14 -21.91
N PHE A 844 32.89 -28.49 -22.00
CA PHE A 844 34.20 -29.01 -21.62
C PHE A 844 34.50 -28.54 -20.21
N THR A 845 34.62 -29.48 -19.26
CA THR A 845 35.02 -29.17 -17.88
C THR A 845 36.46 -29.62 -17.67
N VAL A 846 37.31 -28.75 -17.15
CA VAL A 846 38.71 -29.12 -16.85
C VAL A 846 38.77 -29.71 -15.44
N ALA A 847 39.30 -30.94 -15.34
CA ALA A 847 39.48 -31.66 -14.08
C ALA A 847 40.98 -31.85 -13.79
N GLN A 848 41.34 -31.93 -12.51
CA GLN A 848 42.70 -32.25 -12.07
C GLN A 848 42.88 -33.78 -12.12
N MET A 849 44.13 -34.27 -12.25
CA MET A 849 44.40 -35.73 -12.24
C MET A 849 44.08 -36.41 -10.89
N GLU A 850 43.81 -35.62 -9.85
CA GLU A 850 43.35 -36.06 -8.53
C GLU A 850 41.81 -36.25 -8.47
N ASP A 851 41.05 -35.78 -9.47
CA ASP A 851 39.59 -35.78 -9.50
C ASP A 851 39.00 -37.05 -10.11
N ASN A 852 37.86 -37.52 -9.57
CA ASN A 852 37.07 -38.58 -10.21
C ASN A 852 36.27 -38.04 -11.40
N SER A 853 36.92 -37.95 -12.56
CA SER A 853 36.35 -37.46 -13.83
C SER A 853 35.11 -38.23 -14.27
N ILE A 854 35.04 -39.55 -14.03
CA ILE A 854 33.89 -40.39 -14.37
C ILE A 854 32.65 -39.97 -13.57
N GLN A 855 32.80 -39.75 -12.26
CA GLN A 855 31.69 -39.30 -11.41
C GLN A 855 31.31 -37.85 -11.74
N MET A 856 32.28 -36.94 -11.86
CA MET A 856 32.02 -35.54 -12.24
C MET A 856 31.23 -35.44 -13.56
N LYS A 857 31.55 -36.28 -14.56
CA LYS A 857 30.85 -36.37 -15.85
C LYS A 857 29.42 -36.90 -15.70
N LYS A 858 29.18 -37.84 -14.77
CA LYS A 858 27.84 -38.38 -14.46
C LYS A 858 26.98 -37.35 -13.74
N ASP A 859 27.53 -36.67 -12.74
CA ASP A 859 26.79 -35.72 -11.90
C ASP A 859 26.51 -34.42 -12.65
N LEU A 860 27.42 -33.93 -13.50
CA LEU A 860 27.16 -32.80 -14.40
C LEU A 860 26.09 -33.13 -15.46
N LYS A 861 26.11 -34.35 -16.03
CA LYS A 861 25.02 -34.80 -16.94
C LYS A 861 23.66 -34.86 -16.23
N LYS A 862 23.63 -35.38 -15.00
CA LYS A 862 22.41 -35.42 -14.18
C LYS A 862 21.90 -34.01 -13.87
N PHE A 863 22.79 -33.09 -13.51
CA PHE A 863 22.46 -31.69 -13.24
C PHE A 863 21.85 -30.98 -14.48
N LEU A 864 22.43 -31.17 -15.66
CA LEU A 864 21.90 -30.62 -16.91
C LEU A 864 20.54 -31.24 -17.29
N TYR A 865 20.35 -32.54 -17.04
CA TYR A 865 19.07 -33.22 -17.22
C TYR A 865 17.98 -32.68 -16.29
N ASP A 866 18.27 -32.53 -15.00
CA ASP A 866 17.35 -31.94 -14.00
C ASP A 866 16.95 -30.51 -14.39
N LEU A 867 17.84 -29.77 -15.06
CA LEU A 867 17.61 -28.43 -15.62
C LEU A 867 17.01 -28.39 -17.03
N ARG A 868 16.84 -29.54 -17.69
CA ARG A 868 16.39 -29.67 -19.09
C ARG A 868 17.28 -28.95 -20.12
N ILE A 869 18.59 -28.85 -19.82
CA ILE A 869 19.59 -28.26 -20.72
C ILE A 869 20.17 -29.37 -21.61
N GLU A 870 19.80 -29.36 -22.88
CA GLU A 870 20.38 -30.26 -23.89
C GLU A 870 21.80 -29.79 -24.26
N ALA A 871 22.81 -30.46 -23.69
CA ALA A 871 24.22 -30.26 -24.00
C ALA A 871 25.02 -31.58 -23.92
N GLU A 872 26.04 -31.69 -24.77
CA GLU A 872 27.03 -32.76 -24.71
C GLU A 872 28.09 -32.40 -23.66
N VAL A 873 28.43 -33.33 -22.75
CA VAL A 873 29.40 -33.09 -21.66
C VAL A 873 30.66 -33.91 -21.88
N GLU A 874 31.80 -33.23 -21.88
CA GLU A 874 33.14 -33.79 -21.94
C GLU A 874 34.00 -33.25 -20.79
N ILE A 875 34.94 -34.06 -20.31
CA ILE A 875 35.86 -33.69 -19.23
C ILE A 875 37.28 -33.89 -19.75
N VAL A 876 38.11 -32.90 -19.48
CA VAL A 876 39.49 -32.78 -19.96
C VAL A 876 40.39 -32.79 -18.73
N GLU A 877 41.15 -33.87 -18.56
CA GLU A 877 42.09 -34.03 -17.45
C GLU A 877 43.38 -33.25 -17.74
N MET A 878 43.83 -32.43 -16.79
CA MET A 878 45.03 -31.60 -16.90
C MET A 878 45.86 -31.65 -15.61
N THR A 879 47.15 -31.33 -15.74
CA THR A 879 48.07 -31.29 -14.59
C THR A 879 47.99 -29.95 -13.85
N ASN A 880 48.31 -29.93 -12.56
CA ASN A 880 48.18 -28.72 -11.73
C ASN A 880 49.06 -27.54 -12.19
N THR A 881 50.18 -27.78 -12.88
CA THR A 881 50.98 -26.71 -13.51
C THR A 881 50.22 -26.01 -14.63
N ASP A 882 49.36 -26.73 -15.33
CA ASP A 882 48.69 -26.32 -16.56
C ASP A 882 47.33 -25.63 -16.29
N ILE A 883 46.97 -25.45 -15.02
CA ILE A 883 45.76 -24.72 -14.56
C ILE A 883 46.12 -23.63 -13.52
N SER A 884 47.41 -23.42 -13.26
CA SER A 884 47.95 -22.63 -12.12
C SER A 884 47.41 -21.19 -12.01
N ALA A 885 47.07 -20.55 -13.13
CA ALA A 885 46.49 -19.21 -13.16
C ALA A 885 45.05 -19.11 -12.59
N TYR A 886 44.30 -20.23 -12.55
CA TYR A 886 42.90 -20.27 -12.10
C TYR A 886 42.75 -20.92 -10.71
N THR A 887 43.71 -21.74 -10.27
CA THR A 887 43.65 -22.45 -8.99
C THR A 887 44.05 -21.58 -7.80
N TYR A 888 44.96 -20.61 -7.97
CA TYR A 888 45.45 -19.77 -6.85
C TYR A 888 44.35 -18.88 -6.22
N GLU A 889 43.37 -18.38 -6.99
CA GLU A 889 42.25 -17.60 -6.44
C GLU A 889 41.14 -18.50 -5.81
N ARG A 890 41.25 -19.84 -5.92
CA ARG A 890 40.13 -20.77 -5.68
C ARG A 890 39.67 -20.82 -4.22
N THR A 891 40.56 -21.11 -3.28
CA THR A 891 40.22 -21.34 -1.87
C THR A 891 39.58 -20.10 -1.23
N LEU A 892 40.23 -18.94 -1.36
CA LEU A 892 39.81 -17.71 -0.67
C LEU A 892 38.45 -17.16 -1.17
N ILE A 893 38.16 -17.27 -2.46
CA ILE A 893 36.87 -16.81 -3.02
C ILE A 893 35.76 -17.83 -2.73
N MET A 894 36.06 -19.14 -2.77
CA MET A 894 35.09 -20.19 -2.45
C MET A 894 34.63 -20.12 -0.99
N GLU A 895 35.53 -19.83 -0.05
CA GLU A 895 35.19 -19.67 1.36
C GLU A 895 34.29 -18.45 1.60
N GLN A 896 34.63 -17.28 1.05
CA GLN A 896 33.77 -16.08 1.11
C GLN A 896 32.38 -16.33 0.50
N ARG A 897 32.30 -17.08 -0.62
CA ARG A 897 31.02 -17.45 -1.24
C ARG A 897 30.19 -18.37 -0.36
N ASN A 898 30.82 -19.35 0.29
CA ASN A 898 30.16 -20.28 1.20
C ASN A 898 29.72 -19.58 2.50
N GLN A 899 30.43 -18.57 2.99
CA GLN A 899 29.95 -17.67 4.06
C GLN A 899 28.69 -16.90 3.62
N MET A 900 28.73 -16.22 2.46
CA MET A 900 27.57 -15.48 1.93
C MET A 900 26.34 -16.39 1.68
N LEU A 901 26.55 -17.64 1.25
CA LEU A 901 25.47 -18.61 1.10
C LEU A 901 24.84 -19.01 2.44
N ARG A 902 25.63 -19.14 3.52
CA ARG A 902 25.13 -19.38 4.88
C ARG A 902 24.33 -18.18 5.40
N GLU A 903 24.78 -16.95 5.19
CA GLU A 903 24.02 -15.73 5.54
C GLU A 903 22.66 -15.66 4.84
N LEU A 904 22.60 -16.03 3.56
CA LEU A 904 21.34 -16.09 2.80
C LEU A 904 20.40 -17.20 3.29
N GLN A 905 20.94 -18.33 3.76
CA GLN A 905 20.15 -19.40 4.39
C GLN A 905 19.67 -19.01 5.80
N LEU A 906 20.50 -18.33 6.59
CA LEU A 906 20.13 -17.78 7.90
C LEU A 906 19.01 -16.75 7.77
N ASN A 907 19.10 -15.83 6.81
CA ASN A 907 18.01 -14.91 6.47
C ASN A 907 16.72 -15.66 6.07
N LYS A 908 16.81 -16.76 5.31
CA LYS A 908 15.62 -17.58 5.00
C LYS A 908 15.03 -18.20 6.29
N LYS A 909 15.87 -18.81 7.14
CA LYS A 909 15.44 -19.39 8.43
C LYS A 909 14.87 -18.34 9.39
N GLN A 910 15.39 -17.12 9.43
CA GLN A 910 14.82 -16.03 10.22
C GLN A 910 13.50 -15.51 9.62
N SER A 911 13.40 -15.37 8.29
CA SER A 911 12.14 -14.95 7.64
C SER A 911 11.00 -15.97 7.78
N LEU A 912 11.32 -17.27 7.89
CA LEU A 912 10.34 -18.30 8.27
C LEU A 912 10.14 -18.33 9.79
N GLY A 913 11.20 -18.23 10.60
CA GLY A 913 11.15 -18.31 12.07
C GLY A 913 10.34 -17.19 12.73
N VAL A 914 10.28 -16.00 12.13
CA VAL A 914 9.40 -14.90 12.56
C VAL A 914 7.91 -15.19 12.25
N VAL A 915 7.61 -16.16 11.38
CA VAL A 915 6.25 -16.66 11.09
C VAL A 915 5.96 -17.97 11.84
N GLN A 916 6.97 -18.79 12.11
CA GLN A 916 6.88 -20.12 12.72
C GLN A 916 7.05 -20.09 14.25
N SER A 917 6.31 -19.22 14.93
CA SER A 917 6.28 -19.12 16.40
C SER A 917 4.88 -19.36 17.01
N LEU A 918 3.92 -19.86 16.21
CA LEU A 918 2.51 -19.96 16.61
C LEU A 918 1.76 -21.22 16.14
N VAL A 919 2.42 -22.20 15.49
CA VAL A 919 1.83 -23.52 15.21
C VAL A 919 2.90 -24.61 15.38
N ASP A 920 2.75 -25.42 16.42
CA ASP A 920 3.30 -26.77 16.47
C ASP A 920 2.52 -27.67 15.53
N PHE A 921 3.22 -28.40 14.65
CA PHE A 921 2.85 -29.76 14.26
C PHE A 921 4.04 -30.48 13.65
N ASN A 922 4.21 -31.76 14.02
CA ASN A 922 5.31 -32.60 13.52
C ASN A 922 5.03 -33.07 12.08
N GLU A 923 5.80 -32.56 11.12
CA GLU A 923 6.21 -33.31 9.93
C GLU A 923 7.43 -32.63 9.28
N VAL A 924 8.42 -33.42 8.83
CA VAL A 924 9.65 -32.91 8.21
C VAL A 924 9.72 -33.36 6.75
N PRO A 925 9.37 -32.49 5.79
CA PRO A 925 9.63 -32.73 4.38
C PRO A 925 11.14 -32.68 4.09
N ALA A 926 11.59 -33.54 3.17
CA ALA A 926 13.00 -33.76 2.89
C ALA A 926 13.78 -32.50 2.44
N GLU A 927 15.07 -32.52 2.79
CA GLU A 927 16.15 -31.57 2.48
C GLU A 927 15.94 -30.68 1.22
N GLU A 928 15.75 -29.37 1.44
CA GLU A 928 15.95 -28.36 0.38
C GLU A 928 17.43 -28.36 -0.04
N LYS A 929 17.71 -29.05 -1.15
CA LYS A 929 19.05 -29.19 -1.73
C LYS A 929 19.76 -27.83 -1.89
N LEU A 930 21.03 -27.80 -1.47
CA LEU A 930 22.01 -26.76 -1.84
C LEU A 930 22.10 -26.61 -3.38
N PRO A 931 22.54 -25.45 -3.91
CA PRO A 931 22.73 -25.27 -5.35
C PRO A 931 23.73 -26.29 -5.90
N LEU A 932 23.20 -27.31 -6.60
CA LEU A 932 23.87 -28.58 -6.84
C LEU A 932 25.22 -28.45 -7.57
N VAL A 933 25.38 -27.42 -8.40
CA VAL A 933 26.63 -27.06 -9.12
C VAL A 933 27.85 -27.12 -8.19
N GLN A 934 27.74 -26.52 -7.00
CA GLN A 934 28.87 -26.41 -6.08
C GLN A 934 29.06 -27.68 -5.26
N ALA A 935 27.98 -28.39 -4.92
CA ALA A 935 28.07 -29.69 -4.23
C ALA A 935 28.87 -30.72 -5.05
N ILE A 936 28.76 -30.68 -6.39
CA ILE A 936 29.50 -31.55 -7.32
C ILE A 936 31.00 -31.20 -7.40
N VAL A 937 31.42 -30.01 -6.93
CA VAL A 937 32.83 -29.60 -6.85
C VAL A 937 33.38 -29.75 -5.43
N ASP A 938 32.60 -29.37 -4.41
CA ASP A 938 33.03 -29.36 -3.01
C ASP A 938 33.07 -30.76 -2.38
N HIS A 939 32.26 -31.73 -2.85
CA HIS A 939 32.34 -33.12 -2.34
C HIS A 939 33.61 -33.87 -2.77
N HIS A 940 34.23 -33.49 -3.89
CA HIS A 940 35.29 -34.28 -4.50
C HIS A 940 36.68 -34.03 -3.90
N HIS A 941 36.95 -32.86 -3.34
CA HIS A 941 38.24 -32.53 -2.71
C HIS A 941 38.28 -32.73 -1.20
N ASN A 942 37.17 -33.12 -0.55
CA ASN A 942 37.01 -33.00 0.90
C ASN A 942 36.93 -34.35 1.64
N VAL A 943 37.53 -35.39 1.06
CA VAL A 943 37.43 -36.79 1.55
C VAL A 943 38.29 -37.03 2.81
N ASP A 944 39.49 -36.43 2.88
CA ASP A 944 40.48 -36.68 3.95
C ASP A 944 40.55 -35.60 5.05
N ALA A 945 39.68 -34.60 5.02
CA ALA A 945 39.66 -33.48 5.99
C ALA A 945 39.06 -33.86 7.36
N LYS A 946 39.57 -34.94 7.98
CA LYS A 946 39.04 -35.50 9.25
C LYS A 946 39.86 -35.19 10.51
N VAL A 947 40.72 -34.18 10.48
CA VAL A 947 41.38 -33.58 11.65
C VAL A 947 41.32 -32.05 11.56
N PRO A 948 40.74 -31.34 12.56
CA PRO A 948 40.78 -29.88 12.60
C PRO A 948 42.11 -29.38 13.18
N THR A 949 43.14 -29.22 12.34
CA THR A 949 44.41 -28.60 12.74
C THR A 949 44.21 -27.12 13.10
N LYS A 950 44.34 -26.79 14.39
CA LYS A 950 44.38 -25.40 14.88
C LYS A 950 45.64 -24.68 14.36
N VAL A 951 45.54 -24.03 13.21
CA VAL A 951 46.53 -23.03 12.76
C VAL A 951 45.99 -21.63 13.06
N ARG A 952 46.42 -21.07 14.19
CA ARG A 952 46.08 -19.71 14.61
C ARG A 952 46.94 -18.71 13.85
N PHE A 953 46.43 -18.15 12.76
CA PHE A 953 47.11 -17.03 12.11
C PHE A 953 47.12 -15.81 13.04
N GLN A 954 48.31 -15.23 13.18
CA GLN A 954 48.59 -14.11 14.07
C GLN A 954 48.91 -12.90 13.20
N GLU A 955 47.96 -11.98 13.07
CA GLU A 955 48.19 -10.73 12.34
C GLU A 955 49.18 -9.84 13.13
N PRO A 956 50.15 -9.19 12.46
CA PRO A 956 51.09 -8.30 13.12
C PRO A 956 50.37 -7.05 13.61
N GLY A 957 50.38 -6.82 14.92
CA GLY A 957 49.66 -5.71 15.54
C GLY A 957 50.27 -4.33 15.26
N ASN A 958 49.47 -3.30 15.52
CA ASN A 958 49.97 -1.96 15.75
C ASN A 958 49.30 -1.37 17.02
N GLN A 959 49.96 -0.44 17.69
CA GLN A 959 49.80 -0.23 19.14
C GLN A 959 48.79 0.86 19.55
N SER A 960 47.96 0.56 20.55
CA SER A 960 47.50 1.48 21.62
C SER A 960 46.72 0.69 22.68
N THR A 961 47.36 0.16 23.73
CA THR A 961 47.43 0.78 25.08
C THR A 961 46.06 0.94 25.77
N ASN A 962 45.81 0.09 26.77
CA ASN A 962 44.65 0.10 27.65
C ASN A 962 44.60 1.36 28.54
N VAL A 963 43.44 1.64 29.16
CA VAL A 963 43.28 1.69 30.63
C VAL A 963 41.78 1.75 30.99
N THR A 964 41.34 0.67 31.65
CA THR A 964 40.30 0.52 32.71
C THR A 964 38.89 1.18 32.53
N ASP A 965 37.83 0.81 33.28
CA ASP A 965 37.72 -0.01 34.49
C ASP A 965 36.51 -0.96 34.54
N ASP A 966 36.59 -1.87 35.51
CA ASP A 966 35.58 -2.64 36.26
C ASP A 966 34.08 -2.22 36.13
N THR A 967 33.07 -3.08 36.33
CA THR A 967 32.98 -4.21 37.29
C THR A 967 31.79 -5.17 36.98
N LYS A 968 31.94 -6.48 37.29
CA LYS A 968 31.04 -7.39 38.09
C LYS A 968 29.49 -7.42 37.87
N LEU A 969 28.72 -8.49 38.14
CA LEU A 969 28.94 -9.83 38.76
C LEU A 969 27.74 -10.79 38.46
N MET A 970 27.87 -12.06 38.86
CA MET A 970 26.79 -12.99 39.33
C MET A 970 25.75 -13.57 38.33
N GLU A 971 25.35 -14.86 38.41
CA GLU A 971 25.96 -16.01 39.12
C GLU A 971 25.50 -17.42 38.61
N THR A 972 26.04 -18.43 39.28
CA THR A 972 25.89 -19.91 39.31
C THR A 972 24.46 -20.49 39.22
N GLU A 973 24.20 -21.77 38.94
CA GLU A 973 24.68 -23.05 39.55
C GLU A 973 25.26 -24.06 38.53
N LEU A 974 26.33 -24.84 38.82
CA LEU A 974 26.47 -26.00 39.75
C LEU A 974 25.47 -27.14 39.41
N ASN A 975 25.81 -28.43 39.39
CA ASN A 975 27.02 -29.21 39.74
C ASN A 975 26.98 -30.54 38.92
N ASN A 976 27.85 -31.58 38.88
CA ASN A 976 29.05 -32.17 39.54
C ASN A 976 29.59 -33.22 38.49
N LYS A 977 30.49 -34.24 38.61
CA LYS A 977 31.68 -34.83 39.32
C LYS A 977 31.96 -36.17 38.54
N GLU A 978 32.99 -37.01 38.60
CA GLU A 978 34.34 -37.24 39.21
C GLU A 978 34.94 -38.46 38.43
N ASP A 979 36.24 -38.86 38.39
CA ASP A 979 37.56 -38.25 38.57
C ASP A 979 38.64 -39.30 38.12
N VAL A 980 39.88 -39.31 38.66
CA VAL A 980 40.92 -40.39 38.59
C VAL A 980 41.66 -40.49 37.22
N ALA A 981 42.90 -40.01 37.03
CA ALA A 981 44.23 -40.44 37.56
C ALA A 981 44.77 -41.74 36.90
N GLU A 982 46.06 -42.07 36.75
CA GLU A 982 47.43 -41.46 36.88
C GLU A 982 48.40 -42.41 36.09
N GLU A 983 49.73 -42.29 35.86
CA GLU A 983 50.92 -41.48 36.28
C GLU A 983 51.97 -41.61 35.10
N LEU A 984 53.27 -41.24 35.03
CA LEU A 984 54.31 -40.58 35.86
C LEU A 984 55.35 -39.85 34.92
N ASN A 985 56.65 -40.20 34.94
CA ASN A 985 57.77 -39.74 34.09
C ASN A 985 58.73 -40.93 33.79
N GLU A 986 59.54 -40.87 32.72
CA GLU A 986 61.02 -40.75 32.85
C GLU A 986 61.72 -40.40 31.52
N LYS A 987 63.07 -40.36 31.53
CA LYS A 987 63.95 -39.72 30.52
C LYS A 987 64.59 -40.74 29.57
N ASP A 988 65.16 -40.25 28.46
CA ASP A 988 66.63 -40.25 28.32
C ASP A 988 67.12 -39.40 27.13
N GLU A 989 68.43 -39.12 27.10
CA GLU A 989 69.13 -38.30 26.10
C GLU A 989 69.40 -39.12 24.79
N VAL A 990 69.90 -38.59 23.68
CA VAL A 990 71.32 -38.21 23.46
C VAL A 990 71.49 -37.57 22.06
N LYS A 991 72.24 -36.45 22.01
CA LYS A 991 72.92 -35.81 20.84
C LYS A 991 72.12 -34.91 19.88
N GLU A 992 72.44 -33.61 19.74
CA GLU A 992 73.70 -32.89 19.35
C GLU A 992 73.86 -32.82 17.80
N ASN A 993 74.26 -31.70 17.13
CA ASN A 993 74.68 -30.38 17.62
C ASN A 993 74.76 -29.26 16.53
N ASN A 994 74.71 -27.99 16.99
CA ASN A 994 75.57 -26.82 16.60
C ASN A 994 75.41 -26.13 15.22
N ASP A 995 75.71 -24.83 15.04
CA ASP A 995 76.04 -23.66 15.92
C ASP A 995 75.49 -22.38 15.20
N GLU A 996 75.21 -21.20 15.77
CA GLU A 996 76.02 -20.25 16.59
C GLU A 996 77.32 -19.74 15.92
N GLU A 997 77.90 -18.56 16.23
CA GLU A 997 77.40 -17.20 16.52
C GLU A 997 78.59 -16.22 16.31
N SER A 998 78.41 -14.89 16.24
CA SER A 998 79.47 -13.93 16.68
C SER A 998 79.02 -12.46 16.87
N LYS A 999 78.72 -12.11 18.12
CA LYS A 999 79.33 -11.01 18.91
C LYS A 999 79.38 -9.55 18.37
N LEU A 1000 78.54 -8.71 19.00
CA LEU A 1000 78.88 -7.58 19.91
C LEU A 1000 79.94 -6.51 19.55
N ILE A 1001 79.68 -5.23 19.94
CA ILE A 1001 80.50 -4.49 20.94
C ILE A 1001 79.92 -3.10 21.39
N SER A 1002 79.98 -2.87 22.72
CA SER A 1002 80.04 -1.61 23.52
C SER A 1002 79.06 -0.41 23.43
N SER A 1003 78.38 -0.18 24.57
CA SER A 1003 78.37 1.05 25.43
C SER A 1003 77.62 2.36 25.09
N SER A 1004 76.72 2.69 26.03
CA SER A 1004 76.10 3.96 26.51
C SER A 1004 77.10 5.07 26.94
N PRO A 1005 76.74 6.21 27.61
CA PRO A 1005 75.43 6.69 28.15
C PRO A 1005 75.11 8.22 28.04
N LYS A 1006 74.02 8.66 28.73
CA LYS A 1006 73.63 10.02 29.17
C LYS A 1006 72.87 10.95 28.19
N ALA A 1007 72.04 11.91 28.63
CA ALA A 1007 71.23 12.06 29.86
C ALA A 1007 70.25 13.28 29.75
N GLU A 1008 69.20 13.26 30.59
CA GLU A 1008 68.46 14.41 31.17
C GLU A 1008 67.55 15.39 30.36
N ASN A 1009 66.28 15.41 30.80
CA ASN A 1009 65.47 16.58 31.21
C ASN A 1009 64.78 17.56 30.20
N ARG A 1010 63.44 17.46 30.23
CA ARG A 1010 62.42 18.52 30.51
C ARG A 1010 62.30 19.79 29.65
N GLU A 1011 61.06 20.01 29.20
CA GLU A 1011 60.29 21.29 29.28
C GLU A 1011 60.76 22.49 28.40
N ASN A 1012 59.92 23.41 27.92
CA ASN A 1012 58.45 23.50 27.93
C ASN A 1012 57.90 24.40 26.78
N THR A 1013 56.59 24.27 26.52
CA THR A 1013 55.66 25.29 25.96
C THR A 1013 55.98 26.16 24.71
N GLU A 1014 55.09 25.99 23.72
CA GLU A 1014 54.25 27.04 23.09
C GLU A 1014 54.59 27.78 21.76
N LYS A 1015 53.57 27.70 20.87
CA LYS A 1015 52.98 28.75 19.99
C LYS A 1015 53.76 29.28 18.78
N GLU A 1016 53.33 28.77 17.61
CA GLU A 1016 52.72 29.54 16.51
C GLU A 1016 53.27 30.94 16.20
N ALA A 1017 53.84 31.12 15.00
CA ALA A 1017 53.09 31.65 13.85
C ALA A 1017 53.96 31.83 12.57
N LYS A 1018 53.29 31.91 11.41
CA LYS A 1018 53.82 32.31 10.08
C LYS A 1018 54.79 31.30 9.41
N GLY A 1019 55.00 31.34 8.09
CA GLY A 1019 54.24 32.06 7.07
C GLY A 1019 55.06 32.68 5.93
N ALA A 1020 55.40 31.85 4.94
CA ALA A 1020 55.84 32.19 3.57
C ALA A 1020 57.22 32.85 3.34
N MET A 1021 57.78 32.49 2.17
CA MET A 1021 58.91 33.09 1.41
C MET A 1021 60.30 33.18 2.05
N GLU A 1022 61.27 32.53 1.39
CA GLU A 1022 62.36 33.25 0.68
C GLU A 1022 62.91 32.38 -0.48
N ALA A 1023 63.80 32.91 -1.33
CA ALA A 1023 64.20 32.27 -2.60
C ALA A 1023 65.61 32.68 -3.07
N LYS A 1024 66.19 31.90 -4.01
CA LYS A 1024 67.53 32.07 -4.65
C LYS A 1024 68.72 31.85 -3.67
N GLU A 1025 69.97 31.57 -4.07
CA GLU A 1025 70.63 31.06 -5.30
C GLU A 1025 72.02 30.51 -4.86
N ASN A 1026 72.46 29.31 -5.24
CA ASN A 1026 73.35 28.96 -6.37
C ASN A 1026 73.81 27.49 -6.17
N ALA A 1027 74.16 26.62 -7.13
CA ALA A 1027 74.67 26.72 -8.51
C ALA A 1027 76.21 26.62 -8.68
N ALA A 1028 76.79 25.45 -8.39
CA ALA A 1028 78.08 24.92 -8.87
C ALA A 1028 78.22 23.44 -8.46
N GLN A 1029 78.75 22.48 -9.22
CA GLN A 1029 79.18 22.43 -10.62
C GLN A 1029 79.02 20.97 -11.13
N GLU A 1030 78.13 20.71 -12.08
CA GLU A 1030 78.12 19.44 -12.83
C GLU A 1030 78.75 19.64 -14.21
N ASN A 1031 79.85 18.91 -14.50
CA ASN A 1031 80.23 18.51 -15.87
C ASN A 1031 81.45 17.59 -15.89
N LYS A 1032 81.25 16.29 -16.20
CA LYS A 1032 82.03 15.58 -17.23
C LYS A 1032 81.55 14.15 -17.52
N ASN A 1033 81.77 13.77 -18.78
CA ASN A 1033 81.81 12.41 -19.34
C ASN A 1033 80.48 11.67 -19.54
N GLN A 1034 79.96 11.78 -20.75
CA GLN A 1034 79.08 10.77 -21.36
C GLN A 1034 79.87 9.47 -21.66
N SER A 1035 79.20 8.32 -21.55
CA SER A 1035 79.57 7.07 -22.23
C SER A 1035 78.29 6.25 -22.47
N PRO A 1036 78.24 5.33 -23.46
CA PRO A 1036 76.99 4.95 -24.09
C PRO A 1036 76.12 3.95 -23.30
N VAL A 1037 74.81 4.06 -23.50
CA VAL A 1037 73.77 3.22 -22.89
C VAL A 1037 73.98 1.73 -23.23
N LYS A 1038 74.21 0.91 -22.21
CA LYS A 1038 74.04 -0.55 -22.32
C LYS A 1038 72.55 -0.88 -22.27
N LYS A 1039 72.10 -1.82 -23.12
CA LYS A 1039 70.77 -2.42 -22.99
C LYS A 1039 70.65 -3.13 -21.63
N PRO A 1040 69.53 -3.02 -20.90
CA PRO A 1040 69.26 -3.88 -19.75
C PRO A 1040 68.96 -5.30 -20.25
N THR A 1041 69.70 -6.30 -19.74
CA THR A 1041 69.41 -7.71 -20.01
C THR A 1041 68.27 -8.16 -19.10
N ILE A 1042 67.09 -8.38 -19.66
CA ILE A 1042 65.92 -8.85 -18.89
C ILE A 1042 66.05 -10.36 -18.63
N THR A 1043 66.21 -10.73 -17.36
CA THR A 1043 65.91 -12.09 -16.89
C THR A 1043 64.41 -12.17 -16.55
N PRO A 1044 63.61 -12.99 -17.25
CA PRO A 1044 62.17 -13.03 -16.99
C PRO A 1044 61.85 -13.67 -15.63
N ASP A 1045 60.81 -13.16 -14.97
CA ASP A 1045 60.26 -13.72 -13.72
C ASP A 1045 59.74 -15.14 -13.96
N GLU A 1046 60.26 -16.11 -13.19
CA GLU A 1046 59.95 -17.53 -13.37
C GLU A 1046 58.44 -17.83 -13.25
N GLY A 1047 57.72 -17.05 -12.44
CA GLY A 1047 56.28 -17.16 -12.29
C GLY A 1047 55.50 -16.79 -13.56
N ASP A 1048 55.97 -15.81 -14.32
CA ASP A 1048 55.31 -15.37 -15.56
C ASP A 1048 55.67 -16.27 -16.75
N VAL A 1049 56.88 -16.84 -16.81
CA VAL A 1049 57.23 -17.89 -17.79
C VAL A 1049 56.34 -19.12 -17.61
N ARG A 1050 56.13 -19.57 -16.36
CA ARG A 1050 55.21 -20.68 -16.05
C ARG A 1050 53.78 -20.39 -16.50
N ARG A 1051 53.28 -19.15 -16.32
CA ARG A 1051 51.96 -18.73 -16.80
C ARG A 1051 51.83 -18.71 -18.33
N MET A 1052 52.85 -18.28 -19.06
CA MET A 1052 52.84 -18.33 -20.54
C MET A 1052 52.75 -19.78 -21.04
N HIS A 1053 53.53 -20.68 -20.44
CA HIS A 1053 53.48 -22.12 -20.74
C HIS A 1053 52.11 -22.74 -20.41
N THR A 1054 51.46 -22.30 -19.32
CA THR A 1054 50.06 -22.64 -19.00
C THR A 1054 49.09 -22.21 -20.12
N SER A 1055 49.13 -20.95 -20.58
CA SER A 1055 48.22 -20.48 -21.65
C SER A 1055 48.44 -21.17 -23.00
N LEU A 1056 49.70 -21.52 -23.34
CA LEU A 1056 50.02 -22.24 -24.58
C LEU A 1056 49.38 -23.63 -24.60
N LYS A 1057 49.66 -24.47 -23.61
CA LYS A 1057 49.07 -25.81 -23.48
C LYS A 1057 47.54 -25.79 -23.46
N LEU A 1058 46.95 -24.84 -22.72
CA LEU A 1058 45.51 -24.71 -22.62
C LEU A 1058 44.89 -24.33 -23.98
N ASN A 1059 45.49 -23.41 -24.72
CA ASN A 1059 45.04 -23.07 -26.08
C ASN A 1059 45.25 -24.23 -27.08
N GLU A 1060 46.35 -24.98 -27.02
CA GLU A 1060 46.55 -26.17 -27.87
C GLU A 1060 45.39 -27.17 -27.72
N VAL A 1061 44.96 -27.44 -26.49
CA VAL A 1061 43.84 -28.36 -26.21
C VAL A 1061 42.49 -27.75 -26.61
N ILE A 1062 42.26 -26.45 -26.36
CA ILE A 1062 41.05 -25.76 -26.84
C ILE A 1062 40.96 -25.83 -28.37
N ARG A 1063 42.03 -25.50 -29.10
CA ARG A 1063 42.07 -25.56 -30.58
C ARG A 1063 41.88 -26.96 -31.10
N LYS A 1064 42.41 -27.99 -30.43
CA LYS A 1064 42.24 -29.40 -30.82
C LYS A 1064 40.77 -29.85 -30.79
N MET A 1065 39.95 -29.30 -29.89
CA MET A 1065 38.55 -29.73 -29.69
C MET A 1065 37.50 -28.74 -30.26
N SER A 1066 37.86 -27.46 -30.35
CA SER A 1066 36.95 -26.33 -30.63
C SER A 1066 37.35 -25.47 -31.85
N SER A 1067 38.28 -25.91 -32.71
CA SER A 1067 38.66 -25.17 -33.94
C SER A 1067 37.50 -24.91 -34.90
N GLU A 1068 36.56 -25.85 -35.03
CA GLU A 1068 35.35 -25.72 -35.87
C GLU A 1068 34.16 -25.08 -35.13
N ALA A 1069 34.34 -24.65 -33.87
CA ALA A 1069 33.25 -24.11 -33.05
C ALA A 1069 32.81 -22.73 -33.55
N GLN A 1070 31.49 -22.51 -33.60
CA GLN A 1070 30.92 -21.25 -34.06
C GLN A 1070 30.95 -20.16 -32.99
N LEU A 1071 31.12 -20.54 -31.73
CA LEU A 1071 31.42 -19.64 -30.61
C LEU A 1071 32.11 -20.45 -29.51
N VAL A 1072 33.26 -19.97 -29.03
CA VAL A 1072 33.93 -20.51 -27.83
C VAL A 1072 33.66 -19.57 -26.66
N ILE A 1073 33.13 -20.09 -25.56
CA ILE A 1073 32.89 -19.36 -24.31
C ILE A 1073 33.86 -19.90 -23.26
N LEU A 1074 34.68 -19.04 -22.67
CA LEU A 1074 35.67 -19.41 -21.67
C LEU A 1074 35.78 -18.34 -20.58
N ASN A 1075 36.34 -18.71 -19.42
CA ASN A 1075 36.44 -17.79 -18.28
C ASN A 1075 37.65 -16.85 -18.37
N LEU A 1076 37.42 -15.58 -18.07
CA LEU A 1076 38.46 -14.56 -18.01
C LEU A 1076 39.14 -14.61 -16.62
N PRO A 1077 40.46 -14.93 -16.53
CA PRO A 1077 41.19 -14.91 -15.28
C PRO A 1077 41.31 -13.49 -14.71
N GLY A 1078 41.63 -13.38 -13.41
CA GLY A 1078 41.84 -12.09 -12.77
C GLY A 1078 43.06 -11.33 -13.30
N PRO A 1079 42.97 -10.01 -13.56
CA PRO A 1079 44.15 -9.20 -13.80
C PRO A 1079 45.01 -9.14 -12.53
N PRO A 1080 46.35 -8.99 -12.65
CA PRO A 1080 47.23 -8.95 -11.48
C PRO A 1080 46.87 -7.80 -10.53
N ARG A 1081 47.02 -8.08 -9.23
CA ARG A 1081 46.89 -7.07 -8.16
C ARG A 1081 47.95 -5.98 -8.28
N ASP A 1082 49.17 -6.35 -8.65
CA ASP A 1082 50.24 -5.40 -8.94
C ASP A 1082 49.94 -4.62 -10.23
N THR A 1083 50.12 -3.30 -10.17
CA THR A 1083 50.00 -2.38 -11.32
C THR A 1083 51.33 -2.11 -12.01
N LYS A 1084 52.31 -3.01 -11.87
CA LYS A 1084 53.60 -2.93 -12.57
C LYS A 1084 53.38 -3.19 -14.06
N MET A 1085 53.82 -2.26 -14.91
CA MET A 1085 53.62 -2.29 -16.37
C MET A 1085 53.99 -3.63 -17.01
N GLU A 1086 55.08 -4.25 -16.58
CA GLU A 1086 55.55 -5.57 -17.05
C GLU A 1086 54.51 -6.66 -16.78
N ARG A 1087 54.01 -6.78 -15.55
CA ARG A 1087 53.00 -7.79 -15.15
C ARG A 1087 51.64 -7.54 -15.81
N GLU A 1088 51.28 -6.28 -16.07
CA GLU A 1088 50.07 -5.95 -16.82
C GLU A 1088 50.19 -6.32 -18.31
N SER A 1089 51.35 -6.07 -18.92
CA SER A 1089 51.65 -6.50 -20.29
C SER A 1089 51.66 -8.04 -20.41
N ASN A 1090 52.26 -8.73 -19.44
CA ASN A 1090 52.28 -10.20 -19.38
C ASN A 1090 50.86 -10.79 -19.26
N TYR A 1091 49.93 -10.11 -18.58
CA TYR A 1091 48.52 -10.52 -18.55
C TYR A 1091 47.80 -10.30 -19.90
N MET A 1092 48.08 -9.21 -20.61
CA MET A 1092 47.53 -9.00 -21.97
C MET A 1092 48.07 -10.02 -22.97
N GLU A 1093 49.38 -10.32 -22.93
CA GLU A 1093 49.99 -11.38 -23.72
C GLU A 1093 49.39 -12.76 -23.39
N PHE A 1094 49.21 -13.10 -22.11
CA PHE A 1094 48.57 -14.35 -21.67
C PHE A 1094 47.17 -14.51 -22.29
N LEU A 1095 46.34 -13.46 -22.27
CA LEU A 1095 44.99 -13.50 -22.86
C LEU A 1095 45.02 -13.62 -24.39
N GLU A 1096 45.96 -12.96 -25.06
CA GLU A 1096 46.11 -13.03 -26.51
C GLU A 1096 46.54 -14.45 -26.94
N VAL A 1097 47.54 -15.04 -26.27
CA VAL A 1097 48.03 -16.42 -26.46
C VAL A 1097 46.96 -17.47 -26.13
N LEU A 1098 46.22 -17.31 -25.04
CA LEU A 1098 45.14 -18.22 -24.64
C LEU A 1098 44.01 -18.30 -25.69
N THR A 1099 43.86 -17.26 -26.51
CA THR A 1099 42.76 -17.11 -27.48
C THR A 1099 43.25 -16.93 -28.92
N GLU A 1100 44.47 -17.37 -29.20
CA GLU A 1100 45.09 -17.30 -30.53
C GLU A 1100 44.58 -18.44 -31.43
N GLY A 1101 44.21 -18.13 -32.67
CA GLY A 1101 43.70 -19.13 -33.63
C GLY A 1101 42.24 -19.54 -33.44
N LEU A 1102 41.43 -18.75 -32.72
CA LEU A 1102 39.98 -18.93 -32.56
C LEU A 1102 39.22 -17.72 -33.15
N GLU A 1103 38.22 -17.93 -34.01
CA GLU A 1103 37.53 -16.82 -34.71
C GLU A 1103 36.62 -15.98 -33.80
N ARG A 1104 35.81 -16.66 -32.95
CA ARG A 1104 34.78 -16.03 -32.12
C ARG A 1104 34.89 -16.53 -30.69
N VAL A 1105 35.39 -15.67 -29.79
CA VAL A 1105 35.59 -16.00 -28.39
C VAL A 1105 34.83 -15.02 -27.50
N LEU A 1106 34.04 -15.53 -26.56
CA LEU A 1106 33.41 -14.76 -25.50
C LEU A 1106 34.11 -15.08 -24.17
N MET A 1107 34.93 -14.17 -23.69
CA MET A 1107 35.55 -14.28 -22.37
C MET A 1107 34.58 -13.76 -21.31
N VAL A 1108 34.36 -14.55 -20.26
CA VAL A 1108 33.30 -14.33 -19.24
C VAL A 1108 33.91 -14.27 -17.84
N ARG A 1109 33.50 -13.31 -17.01
CA ARG A 1109 33.81 -13.30 -15.57
C ARG A 1109 32.55 -13.02 -14.76
N GLY A 1110 32.32 -13.78 -13.69
CA GLY A 1110 31.28 -13.53 -12.71
C GLY A 1110 31.68 -12.42 -11.72
N SER A 1111 30.70 -11.98 -10.93
CA SER A 1111 30.89 -11.13 -9.75
C SER A 1111 31.12 -11.92 -8.45
N GLY A 1112 31.00 -13.26 -8.52
CA GLY A 1112 30.99 -14.17 -7.36
C GLY A 1112 29.63 -14.22 -6.64
N ARG A 1113 28.68 -13.35 -7.02
CA ARG A 1113 27.34 -13.25 -6.41
C ARG A 1113 26.24 -13.92 -7.23
N GLU A 1114 26.57 -14.49 -8.38
CA GLU A 1114 25.66 -15.23 -9.24
C GLU A 1114 25.18 -16.50 -8.53
N VAL A 1115 23.87 -16.59 -8.29
CA VAL A 1115 23.19 -17.85 -7.97
C VAL A 1115 22.06 -18.03 -9.00
N ILE A 1116 22.00 -19.24 -9.58
CA ILE A 1116 21.09 -19.56 -10.66
C ILE A 1116 20.40 -20.88 -10.30
N THR A 1117 19.20 -20.78 -9.73
CA THR A 1117 18.40 -21.95 -9.32
C THR A 1117 17.44 -22.46 -10.41
N ILE A 1118 17.06 -21.61 -11.37
CA ILE A 1118 16.09 -21.95 -12.41
C ILE A 1118 16.55 -21.41 -13.78
N TYR A 1119 16.75 -22.34 -14.71
CA TYR A 1119 16.87 -22.09 -16.15
C TYR A 1119 15.47 -22.22 -16.77
N SER A 1120 15.15 -21.36 -17.76
CA SER A 1120 13.78 -21.05 -18.20
C SER A 1120 13.64 -20.92 -19.70
#